data_AF-A0A5N6RRC9-F1
#
_entry.id   AF-A0A5N6RRC9-F1
#
_cell.length_a   1.000
_cell.length_b   1.000
_cell.length_c   1.000
_cell.angle_alpha   90.00
_cell.angle_beta   90.00
_cell.angle_gamma   90.00
#
_symmetry.space_group_name_H-M   'P 1'
#
loop_
_entity.id
_entity.type
_entity.pdbx_description
1 polymer ?
#
loop_
_entity_poly.entity_id
_entity_poly.type
_entity_poly.pdbx_seq_one_letter_code
_entity_poly.pdbx_strand_id
1 'polypeptide(L)'
;MESPQGGTERDKSNSSSSPTPVVATFWKDFDLEKEKVVLDEQGLRIAENQENSQKNRRKLAENTRDFKKASPEEKLNLFNSLLKGYQEEVDNLTKRAKFGENAFLNIYQKIYEAPDPYPVLASVAEQDLKLSELESENRKMKVELEEFRTEATHLKNQQATIRRLEERNRQLEQQMEEKVKEIVEMKQRSLAEENQKTLEVLKDREQLLQDQLRQAKESVSNMQKLHELAQSQMFELRAQSDEDRAAKQSEVNLLMDEVERAQTRLLTLEREKGLLRSQLHTANEDTRNKMSDNLDSNSMLENSLSAKEKIISELNLELHNIETTLSNEREEHIKEIKRLNTLLNEKEVALEEMKKELQARPTEKLVDDLHKKVKILQAVGYNSIEAEDWEVATSGEEMSKMESLLLDKNRKMEHELTQLKVKLNEKTSLLETAEGKIAELTAKVNEQQKLIQKLEDDILKGYGSKDRKGNLFDDWDLSEAGGSELSENTDQKHVFSDQDQSSMLKVICNQRDRFRARLRETEEEIRQLKEKIGVLTVELEKTKADNVKLYGKIRYVQDYNHEKVVSRGSKRQQDDLESGFASDVESKYKKIYEDDINPFAAFSKKERDQRYKELGFRDRITLSSGRFLLGNKYARTFAFFYTIGLHILVFTCLYRMSALSYLSNGPEEYLLGDKNLTLPHAL
;
A
#
# COMPACT_ATOMS: atom_id res chain seq x y z
N MET A 1 33.84 -32.83 43.36
CA MET A 1 34.13 -31.44 43.72
C MET A 1 32.91 -30.63 43.33
N GLU A 2 32.18 -29.92 44.16
CA GLU A 2 32.12 -29.68 45.60
C GLU A 2 30.70 -29.11 45.78
N SER A 3 29.96 -29.62 46.77
CA SER A 3 28.66 -29.07 47.14
C SER A 3 28.84 -27.73 47.85
N PRO A 4 27.97 -26.73 47.68
CA PRO A 4 27.81 -25.69 48.66
C PRO A 4 26.66 -26.06 49.62
N GLN A 5 27.06 -26.40 50.84
CA GLN A 5 26.26 -26.21 52.05
C GLN A 5 26.02 -24.71 52.30
N GLY A 6 24.89 -24.39 52.95
CA GLY A 6 24.82 -23.26 53.86
C GLY A 6 23.76 -22.21 53.50
N GLY A 7 22.67 -22.19 54.26
CA GLY A 7 21.67 -21.13 54.18
C GLY A 7 20.37 -21.39 54.94
N THR A 8 20.41 -22.13 56.05
CA THR A 8 19.34 -22.16 57.05
C THR A 8 19.39 -20.88 57.87
N GLU A 9 18.28 -20.14 57.93
CA GLU A 9 17.73 -19.44 59.11
C GLU A 9 16.87 -18.24 58.68
N ARG A 10 15.54 -18.41 58.72
CA ARG A 10 14.56 -17.46 59.31
C ARG A 10 13.14 -17.90 59.00
N ASP A 11 12.78 -19.07 59.51
CA ASP A 11 11.41 -19.29 59.98
C ASP A 11 11.52 -19.57 61.48
N LYS A 12 11.55 -18.49 62.27
CA LYS A 12 11.17 -18.58 63.68
C LYS A 12 9.66 -18.81 63.70
N SER A 13 9.25 -20.04 63.42
CA SER A 13 7.94 -20.51 63.84
C SER A 13 7.94 -20.53 65.37
N ASN A 14 6.99 -19.81 65.94
CA ASN A 14 6.73 -19.75 67.36
C ASN A 14 6.83 -21.15 67.97
N SER A 15 7.77 -21.31 68.90
CA SER A 15 7.75 -22.36 69.91
C SER A 15 6.56 -22.12 70.85
N SER A 16 5.33 -22.32 70.36
CA SER A 16 4.27 -22.79 71.23
C SER A 16 4.55 -24.28 71.43
N SER A 17 4.76 -24.69 72.68
CA SER A 17 4.81 -26.10 73.06
C SER A 17 3.59 -26.79 72.47
N SER A 18 3.77 -27.55 71.37
CA SER A 18 2.63 -28.24 70.79
C SER A 18 2.10 -29.21 71.85
N PRO A 19 0.79 -29.24 72.11
CA PRO A 19 0.21 -30.20 73.05
C PRO A 19 0.30 -31.65 72.53
N THR A 20 0.71 -31.82 71.26
CA THR A 20 0.85 -33.11 70.57
C THR A 20 1.68 -34.15 71.32
N PRO A 21 2.95 -33.90 71.71
CA PRO A 21 3.74 -34.84 72.50
C PRO A 21 3.06 -35.18 73.83
N VAL A 22 2.48 -34.20 74.53
CA VAL A 22 1.88 -34.40 75.86
C VAL A 22 0.63 -35.28 75.79
N VAL A 23 -0.25 -35.02 74.83
CA VAL A 23 -1.45 -35.84 74.57
C VAL A 23 -1.04 -37.24 74.12
N ALA A 24 -0.10 -37.35 73.19
CA ALA A 24 0.35 -38.64 72.66
C ALA A 24 1.02 -39.51 73.74
N THR A 25 1.84 -38.92 74.62
CA THR A 25 2.45 -39.64 75.74
C THR A 25 1.39 -40.06 76.76
N PHE A 26 0.47 -39.18 77.14
CA PHE A 26 -0.58 -39.52 78.10
C PHE A 26 -1.45 -40.68 77.61
N TRP A 27 -1.96 -40.63 76.38
CA TRP A 27 -2.84 -41.68 75.86
C TRP A 27 -2.12 -43.00 75.59
N LYS A 28 -0.82 -42.94 75.32
CA LYS A 28 0.04 -44.14 75.25
C LYS A 28 0.26 -44.76 76.63
N ASP A 29 0.52 -43.94 77.64
CA ASP A 29 0.79 -44.40 79.00
C ASP A 29 -0.48 -44.81 79.76
N PHE A 30 -1.61 -44.14 79.49
CA PHE A 30 -2.94 -44.49 79.99
C PHE A 30 -3.38 -45.87 79.50
N ASP A 31 -2.90 -46.30 78.32
CA ASP A 31 -3.13 -47.64 77.76
C ASP A 31 -4.58 -48.08 77.96
N LEU A 32 -5.49 -47.42 77.24
CA LEU A 32 -6.93 -47.59 77.36
C LEU A 32 -7.35 -49.07 77.31
N GLU A 33 -6.62 -49.91 76.58
CA GLU A 33 -6.94 -51.32 76.46
C GLU A 33 -6.68 -52.10 77.76
N LYS A 34 -5.60 -51.78 78.48
CA LYS A 34 -5.35 -52.36 79.81
C LYS A 34 -6.35 -51.83 80.85
N GLU A 35 -6.67 -50.54 80.81
CA GLU A 35 -7.63 -49.95 81.74
C GLU A 35 -9.03 -50.56 81.57
N LYS A 36 -9.50 -50.77 80.34
CA LYS A 36 -10.78 -51.47 80.08
C LYS A 36 -10.86 -52.82 80.79
N VAL A 37 -9.80 -53.63 80.76
CA VAL A 37 -9.77 -54.94 81.44
C VAL A 37 -9.94 -54.78 82.96
N VAL A 38 -9.30 -53.76 83.56
CA VAL A 38 -9.46 -53.45 84.99
C VAL A 38 -10.88 -52.99 85.32
N LEU A 39 -11.49 -52.19 84.45
CA LEU A 39 -12.88 -51.74 84.60
C LEU A 39 -13.87 -52.89 84.50
N ASP A 40 -13.66 -53.80 83.57
CA ASP A 40 -14.48 -55.00 83.42
C ASP A 40 -14.41 -55.86 84.69
N GLU A 41 -13.21 -56.07 85.24
CA GLU A 41 -13.03 -56.81 86.49
C GLU A 41 -13.71 -56.12 87.69
N GLN A 42 -13.58 -54.80 87.80
CA GLN A 42 -14.25 -54.02 88.85
C GLN A 42 -15.78 -54.08 88.70
N GLY A 43 -16.30 -53.98 87.47
CA GLY A 43 -17.71 -54.08 87.16
C GLY A 43 -18.29 -55.45 87.56
N LEU A 44 -17.60 -56.53 87.24
CA LEU A 44 -17.98 -57.89 87.66
C LEU A 44 -18.03 -58.02 89.19
N ARG A 45 -17.01 -57.52 89.90
CA ARG A 45 -16.97 -57.55 91.38
C ARG A 45 -18.08 -56.70 92.01
N ILE A 46 -18.47 -55.58 91.40
CA ILE A 46 -19.62 -54.78 91.86
C ILE A 46 -20.91 -55.60 91.73
N ALA A 47 -21.11 -56.26 90.59
CA ALA A 47 -22.29 -57.10 90.35
C ALA A 47 -22.36 -58.27 91.35
N GLU A 48 -21.25 -58.98 91.58
CA GLU A 48 -21.17 -60.06 92.58
C GLU A 48 -21.47 -59.56 94.00
N ASN A 49 -20.91 -58.42 94.40
CA ASN A 49 -21.19 -57.83 95.71
C ASN A 49 -22.64 -57.38 95.87
N GLN A 50 -23.28 -56.93 94.78
CA GLN A 50 -24.70 -56.61 94.77
C GLN A 50 -25.56 -57.86 94.96
N GLU A 51 -25.26 -58.94 94.24
CA GLU A 51 -25.96 -60.23 94.37
C GLU A 51 -25.81 -60.83 95.77
N ASN A 52 -24.59 -60.81 96.32
CA ASN A 52 -24.30 -61.31 97.67
C ASN A 52 -25.05 -60.55 98.76
N SER A 53 -25.11 -59.21 98.69
CA SER A 53 -25.90 -58.41 99.63
C SER A 53 -27.41 -58.69 99.51
N GLN A 54 -27.92 -58.94 98.29
CA GLN A 54 -29.33 -59.35 98.13
C GLN A 54 -29.61 -60.70 98.78
N LYS A 55 -28.71 -61.69 98.60
CA LYS A 55 -28.80 -63.02 99.24
C LYS A 55 -28.74 -62.93 100.76
N ASN A 56 -27.78 -62.17 101.31
CA ASN A 56 -27.63 -61.99 102.75
C ASN A 56 -28.83 -61.26 103.37
N ARG A 57 -29.37 -60.23 102.70
CA ARG A 57 -30.59 -59.53 103.14
C ARG A 57 -31.78 -60.48 103.24
N ARG A 58 -31.97 -61.38 102.26
CA ARG A 58 -33.03 -62.40 102.31
C ARG A 58 -32.84 -63.36 103.48
N LYS A 59 -31.63 -63.87 103.68
CA LYS A 59 -31.29 -64.76 104.82
C LYS A 59 -31.51 -64.08 106.19
N LEU A 60 -31.14 -62.80 106.33
CA LEU A 60 -31.37 -62.06 107.57
C LEU A 60 -32.87 -61.84 107.85
N ALA A 61 -33.67 -61.58 106.82
CA ALA A 61 -35.11 -61.46 106.96
C ALA A 61 -35.76 -62.77 107.45
N GLU A 62 -35.30 -63.92 106.93
CA GLU A 62 -35.72 -65.25 107.37
C GLU A 62 -35.29 -65.53 108.82
N ASN A 63 -34.01 -65.34 109.16
CA ASN A 63 -33.50 -65.53 110.52
C ASN A 63 -34.20 -64.62 111.54
N THR A 64 -34.54 -63.39 111.15
CA THR A 64 -35.31 -62.46 112.01
C THR A 64 -36.74 -62.93 112.23
N ARG A 65 -37.37 -63.50 111.19
CA ARG A 65 -38.71 -64.08 111.28
C ARG A 65 -38.72 -65.30 112.20
N ASP A 66 -37.70 -66.15 112.11
CA ASP A 66 -37.62 -67.38 112.89
C ASP A 66 -37.27 -67.08 114.36
N PHE A 67 -36.40 -66.10 114.61
CA PHE A 67 -36.15 -65.54 115.95
C PHE A 67 -37.44 -65.05 116.63
N LYS A 68 -38.33 -64.37 115.89
CA LYS A 68 -39.62 -63.90 116.44
C LYS A 68 -40.51 -65.05 116.92
N LYS A 69 -40.46 -66.21 116.24
CA LYS A 69 -41.29 -67.40 116.50
C LYS A 69 -40.74 -68.34 117.59
N ALA A 70 -39.45 -68.24 117.93
CA ALA A 70 -38.79 -69.11 118.90
C ALA A 70 -39.28 -68.90 120.35
N SER A 71 -39.14 -69.92 121.19
CA SER A 71 -39.47 -69.87 122.63
C SER A 71 -38.49 -68.96 123.42
N PRO A 72 -38.79 -68.55 124.66
CA PRO A 72 -37.96 -67.62 125.42
C PRO A 72 -36.51 -68.10 125.66
N GLU A 73 -36.32 -69.40 125.89
CA GLU A 73 -35.00 -70.02 126.08
C GLU A 73 -34.22 -70.14 124.75
N GLU A 74 -34.91 -70.45 123.64
CA GLU A 74 -34.32 -70.52 122.30
C GLU A 74 -33.97 -69.15 121.73
N LYS A 75 -34.73 -68.10 122.08
CA LYS A 75 -34.43 -66.71 121.71
C LYS A 75 -33.08 -66.25 122.26
N LEU A 76 -32.75 -66.60 123.50
CA LEU A 76 -31.43 -66.29 124.05
C LEU A 76 -30.29 -66.96 123.26
N ASN A 77 -30.52 -68.19 122.77
CA ASN A 77 -29.55 -68.90 121.94
C ASN A 77 -29.41 -68.32 120.53
N LEU A 78 -30.51 -67.89 119.90
CA LEU A 78 -30.53 -67.34 118.52
C LEU A 78 -30.11 -65.86 118.45
N PHE A 79 -30.24 -65.10 119.54
CA PHE A 79 -29.97 -63.65 119.57
C PHE A 79 -28.53 -63.32 119.14
N ASN A 80 -27.55 -64.04 119.69
CA ASN A 80 -26.13 -63.81 119.36
C ASN A 80 -25.83 -64.08 117.87
N SER A 81 -26.46 -65.11 117.29
CA SER A 81 -26.30 -65.41 115.86
C SER A 81 -26.96 -64.36 114.97
N LEU A 82 -28.13 -63.84 115.36
CA LEU A 82 -28.84 -62.83 114.59
C LEU A 82 -28.15 -61.47 114.64
N LEU A 83 -27.69 -61.05 115.84
CA LEU A 83 -26.93 -59.82 116.02
C LEU A 83 -25.64 -59.84 115.19
N LYS A 84 -24.92 -60.97 115.24
CA LYS A 84 -23.71 -61.18 114.43
C LYS A 84 -24.00 -61.11 112.93
N GLY A 85 -25.11 -61.71 112.47
CA GLY A 85 -25.52 -61.64 111.07
C GLY A 85 -25.84 -60.20 110.61
N TYR A 86 -26.52 -59.40 111.43
CA TYR A 86 -26.78 -57.99 111.10
C TYR A 86 -25.49 -57.15 111.08
N GLN A 87 -24.57 -57.39 112.02
CA GLN A 87 -23.26 -56.76 112.04
C GLN A 87 -22.46 -57.10 110.76
N GLU A 88 -22.42 -58.38 110.39
CA GLU A 88 -21.73 -58.85 109.18
C GLU A 88 -22.32 -58.21 107.89
N GLU A 89 -23.64 -58.04 107.78
CA GLU A 89 -24.23 -57.38 106.60
C GLU A 89 -23.97 -55.87 106.58
N VAL A 90 -23.98 -55.17 107.73
CA VAL A 90 -23.60 -53.75 107.79
C VAL A 90 -22.14 -53.55 107.40
N ASP A 91 -21.25 -54.44 107.87
CA ASP A 91 -19.84 -54.44 107.48
C ASP A 91 -19.66 -54.72 105.98
N ASN A 92 -20.41 -55.69 105.43
CA ASN A 92 -20.37 -56.02 104.00
C ASN A 92 -20.92 -54.89 103.12
N LEU A 93 -21.98 -54.21 103.55
CA LEU A 93 -22.53 -53.03 102.87
C LEU A 93 -21.52 -51.89 102.84
N THR A 94 -20.83 -51.66 103.97
CA THR A 94 -19.78 -50.64 104.08
C THR A 94 -18.60 -50.98 103.16
N LYS A 95 -18.18 -52.26 103.10
CA LYS A 95 -17.13 -52.72 102.17
C LYS A 95 -17.54 -52.54 100.71
N ARG A 96 -18.79 -52.85 100.35
CA ARG A 96 -19.30 -52.64 98.98
C ARG A 96 -19.32 -51.17 98.59
N ALA A 97 -19.82 -50.30 99.47
CA ALA A 97 -19.87 -48.86 99.23
C ALA A 97 -18.47 -48.31 99.00
N LYS A 98 -17.52 -48.61 99.90
CA LYS A 98 -16.11 -48.24 99.74
C LYS A 98 -15.48 -48.79 98.47
N PHE A 99 -15.79 -50.03 98.09
CA PHE A 99 -15.28 -50.61 96.85
C PHE A 99 -15.79 -49.86 95.61
N GLY A 100 -17.09 -49.58 95.53
CA GLY A 100 -17.69 -48.84 94.42
C GLY A 100 -17.21 -47.39 94.34
N GLU A 101 -17.10 -46.71 95.49
CA GLU A 101 -16.55 -45.34 95.60
C GLU A 101 -15.10 -45.29 95.15
N ASN A 102 -14.25 -46.23 95.60
CA ASN A 102 -12.85 -46.30 95.20
C ASN A 102 -12.70 -46.61 93.71
N ALA A 103 -13.52 -47.50 93.16
CA ALA A 103 -13.52 -47.81 91.72
C ALA A 103 -13.89 -46.56 90.90
N PHE A 104 -14.95 -45.85 91.29
CA PHE A 104 -15.36 -44.61 90.62
C PHE A 104 -14.30 -43.51 90.71
N LEU A 105 -13.75 -43.25 91.90
CA LEU A 105 -12.75 -42.19 92.10
C LEU A 105 -11.46 -42.47 91.33
N ASN A 106 -11.06 -43.74 91.21
CA ASN A 106 -9.90 -44.14 90.42
C ASN A 106 -10.05 -43.74 88.94
N ILE A 107 -11.22 -44.01 88.35
CA ILE A 107 -11.54 -43.64 86.96
C ILE A 107 -11.62 -42.14 86.81
N TYR A 108 -12.35 -41.48 87.72
CA TYR A 108 -12.56 -40.05 87.69
C TYR A 108 -11.23 -39.30 87.72
N GLN A 109 -10.30 -39.70 88.59
CA GLN A 109 -8.98 -39.08 88.67
C GLN A 109 -8.21 -39.23 87.35
N LYS A 110 -8.17 -40.43 86.75
CA LYS A 110 -7.45 -40.66 85.49
C LYS A 110 -8.03 -39.86 84.32
N ILE A 111 -9.36 -39.78 84.23
CA ILE A 111 -10.03 -38.99 83.17
C ILE A 111 -9.88 -37.49 83.43
N TYR A 112 -9.89 -37.05 84.68
CA TYR A 112 -9.69 -35.64 85.04
C TYR A 112 -8.28 -35.15 84.72
N GLU A 113 -7.27 -36.01 84.90
CA GLU A 113 -5.87 -35.72 84.56
C GLU A 113 -5.59 -35.85 83.05
N ALA A 114 -6.55 -36.36 82.25
CA ALA A 114 -6.37 -36.55 80.82
C ALA A 114 -6.34 -35.22 80.06
N PRO A 115 -5.29 -34.95 79.27
CA PRO A 115 -5.24 -33.76 78.41
C PRO A 115 -6.24 -33.91 77.26
N ASP A 116 -6.89 -32.80 76.90
CA ASP A 116 -7.87 -32.74 75.81
C ASP A 116 -7.21 -33.08 74.46
N PRO A 117 -7.68 -34.12 73.73
CA PRO A 117 -7.14 -34.50 72.43
C PRO A 117 -7.62 -33.61 71.27
N TYR A 118 -8.71 -32.85 71.43
CA TYR A 118 -9.31 -32.08 70.33
C TYR A 118 -8.36 -31.04 69.69
N PRO A 119 -7.60 -30.23 70.46
CA PRO A 119 -6.69 -29.23 69.88
C PRO A 119 -5.60 -29.84 69.00
N VAL A 120 -5.12 -31.04 69.35
CA VAL A 120 -4.11 -31.76 68.56
C VAL A 120 -4.71 -32.28 67.27
N LEU A 121 -5.89 -32.89 67.33
CA LEU A 121 -6.58 -33.41 66.14
C LEU A 121 -6.99 -32.29 65.19
N ALA A 122 -7.46 -31.16 65.71
CA ALA A 122 -7.76 -29.97 64.91
C ALA A 122 -6.50 -29.44 64.21
N SER A 123 -5.38 -29.33 64.93
CA SER A 123 -4.11 -28.89 64.34
C SER A 123 -3.58 -29.85 63.27
N VAL A 124 -3.72 -31.17 63.46
CA VAL A 124 -3.34 -32.17 62.45
C VAL A 124 -4.23 -32.05 61.22
N ALA A 125 -5.55 -31.91 61.39
CA ALA A 125 -6.47 -31.71 60.27
C ALA A 125 -6.15 -30.44 59.45
N GLU A 126 -5.81 -29.34 60.13
CA GLU A 126 -5.35 -28.10 59.47
C GLU A 126 -4.02 -28.31 58.74
N GLN A 127 -3.07 -29.05 59.33
CA GLN A 127 -1.79 -29.38 58.69
C GLN A 127 -1.97 -30.27 57.47
N ASP A 128 -2.86 -31.26 57.51
CA ASP A 128 -3.16 -32.14 56.39
C ASP A 128 -3.81 -31.38 55.22
N LEU A 129 -4.71 -30.44 55.51
CA LEU A 129 -5.25 -29.52 54.49
C LEU A 129 -4.15 -28.70 53.84
N LYS A 130 -3.27 -28.10 54.65
CA LYS A 130 -2.14 -27.30 54.15
C LYS A 130 -1.15 -28.14 53.34
N LEU A 131 -0.89 -29.38 53.75
CA LEU A 131 -0.04 -30.30 52.99
C LEU A 131 -0.67 -30.66 51.63
N SER A 132 -1.97 -30.94 51.60
CA SER A 132 -2.70 -31.21 50.35
C SER A 132 -2.66 -30.01 49.39
N GLU A 133 -2.84 -28.80 49.90
CA GLU A 133 -2.70 -27.56 49.12
C GLU A 133 -1.29 -27.40 48.54
N LEU A 134 -0.26 -27.55 49.38
CA LEU A 134 1.14 -27.46 48.96
C LEU A 134 1.52 -28.57 47.96
N GLU A 135 1.00 -29.79 48.10
CA GLU A 135 1.21 -30.86 47.13
C GLU A 135 0.57 -30.54 45.78
N SER A 136 -0.63 -29.98 45.79
CA SER A 136 -1.33 -29.53 44.58
C SER A 136 -0.55 -28.42 43.87
N GLU A 137 -0.08 -27.42 44.62
CA GLU A 137 0.79 -26.35 44.09
C GLU A 137 2.10 -26.91 43.53
N ASN A 138 2.74 -27.85 44.23
CA ASN A 138 3.97 -28.47 43.77
C ASN A 138 3.77 -29.26 42.46
N ARG A 139 2.63 -29.96 42.33
CA ARG A 139 2.24 -30.62 41.08
C ARG A 139 2.03 -29.62 39.94
N LYS A 140 1.32 -28.51 40.19
CA LYS A 140 1.12 -27.44 39.20
C LYS A 140 2.44 -26.84 38.74
N MET A 141 3.32 -26.46 39.67
CA MET A 141 4.64 -25.92 39.34
C MET A 141 5.50 -26.90 38.54
N LYS A 142 5.40 -28.22 38.80
CA LYS A 142 6.11 -29.23 38.01
C LYS A 142 5.60 -29.29 36.57
N VAL A 143 4.28 -29.23 36.36
CA VAL A 143 3.68 -29.20 35.03
C VAL A 143 4.11 -27.93 34.29
N GLU A 144 4.02 -26.76 34.93
CA GLU A 144 4.48 -25.49 34.35
C GLU A 144 5.97 -25.54 33.97
N LEU A 145 6.82 -26.14 34.80
CA LEU A 145 8.24 -26.33 34.49
C LEU A 145 8.47 -27.28 33.32
N GLU A 146 7.67 -28.33 33.15
CA GLU A 146 7.74 -29.21 31.99
C GLU A 146 7.27 -28.50 30.72
N GLU A 147 6.17 -27.74 30.78
CA GLU A 147 5.69 -26.91 29.69
C GLU A 147 6.78 -25.92 29.25
N PHE A 148 7.37 -25.16 30.18
CA PHE A 148 8.48 -24.24 29.87
C PHE A 148 9.70 -24.95 29.28
N ARG A 149 10.02 -26.17 29.72
CA ARG A 149 11.10 -26.97 29.11
C ARG A 149 10.78 -27.35 27.68
N THR A 150 9.55 -27.78 27.40
CA THR A 150 9.13 -28.12 26.02
C THR A 150 9.14 -26.89 25.11
N GLU A 151 8.64 -25.74 25.60
CA GLU A 151 8.69 -24.47 24.87
C GLU A 151 10.13 -24.05 24.60
N ALA A 152 11.05 -24.17 25.57
CA ALA A 152 12.46 -23.86 25.38
C ALA A 152 13.10 -24.75 24.30
N THR A 153 12.76 -26.05 24.25
CA THR A 153 13.24 -26.93 23.17
C THR A 153 12.66 -26.56 21.80
N HIS A 154 11.38 -26.17 21.75
CA HIS A 154 10.73 -25.73 20.53
C HIS A 154 11.33 -24.40 20.03
N LEU A 155 11.58 -23.43 20.91
CA LEU A 155 12.27 -22.18 20.60
C LEU A 155 13.68 -22.42 20.07
N LYS A 156 14.43 -23.37 20.66
CA LYS A 156 15.76 -23.76 20.16
C LYS A 156 15.70 -24.34 18.74
N ASN A 157 14.70 -25.17 18.45
CA ASN A 157 14.49 -25.72 17.11
C ASN A 157 14.09 -24.62 16.11
N GLN A 158 13.21 -23.71 16.51
CA GLN A 158 12.86 -22.55 15.68
C GLN A 158 14.07 -21.67 15.39
N GLN A 159 14.94 -21.42 16.37
CA GLN A 159 16.16 -20.66 16.17
C GLN A 159 17.13 -21.34 15.19
N ALA A 160 17.20 -22.67 15.18
CA ALA A 160 17.96 -23.41 14.18
C ALA A 160 17.38 -23.24 12.77
N THR A 161 16.05 -23.24 12.63
CA THR A 161 15.37 -22.99 11.35
C THR A 161 15.60 -21.55 10.87
N ILE A 162 15.49 -20.56 11.76
CA ILE A 162 15.76 -19.14 11.44
C ILE A 162 17.17 -18.98 10.89
N ARG A 163 18.19 -19.56 11.54
CA ARG A 163 19.58 -19.50 11.05
C ARG A 163 19.76 -20.10 9.65
N ARG A 164 19.07 -21.20 9.33
CA ARG A 164 19.11 -21.80 7.98
C ARG A 164 18.45 -20.89 6.94
N LEU A 165 17.34 -20.24 7.30
CA LEU A 165 16.63 -19.31 6.43
C LEU A 165 17.45 -18.03 6.20
N GLU A 166 18.09 -17.49 7.23
CA GLU A 166 19.00 -16.35 7.14
C GLU A 166 20.19 -16.66 6.21
N GLU A 167 20.81 -17.83 6.37
CA GLU A 167 21.91 -18.26 5.50
C GLU A 167 21.47 -18.43 4.04
N ARG A 168 20.28 -19.02 3.81
CA ARG A 168 19.71 -19.13 2.46
C ARG A 168 19.40 -17.75 1.86
N ASN A 169 18.88 -16.83 2.64
CA ASN A 169 18.58 -15.48 2.17
C ASN A 169 19.86 -14.74 1.80
N ARG A 170 20.90 -14.83 2.64
CA ARG A 170 22.23 -14.29 2.36
C ARG A 170 22.83 -14.85 1.07
N GLN A 171 22.69 -16.15 0.81
CA GLN A 171 23.14 -16.78 -0.43
C GLN A 171 22.38 -16.27 -1.66
N LEU A 172 21.06 -16.08 -1.55
CA LEU A 172 20.24 -15.51 -2.63
C LEU A 172 20.59 -14.05 -2.89
N GLU A 173 20.84 -13.26 -1.84
CA GLU A 173 21.30 -11.88 -1.95
C GLU A 173 22.65 -11.80 -2.67
N GLN A 174 23.63 -12.64 -2.30
CA GLN A 174 24.92 -12.73 -3.00
C GLN A 174 24.77 -13.12 -4.47
N GLN A 175 23.93 -14.12 -4.78
CA GLN A 175 23.67 -14.50 -6.18
C GLN A 175 22.99 -13.38 -6.98
N MET A 176 22.10 -12.59 -6.37
CA MET A 176 21.50 -11.43 -7.03
C MET A 176 22.53 -10.33 -7.25
N GLU A 177 23.39 -10.06 -6.26
CA GLU A 177 24.45 -9.06 -6.37
C GLU A 177 25.45 -9.41 -7.47
N GLU A 178 25.86 -10.68 -7.57
CA GLU A 178 26.70 -11.18 -8.66
C GLU A 178 26.04 -11.01 -10.03
N LYS A 179 24.75 -11.37 -10.16
CA LYS A 179 23.99 -11.18 -11.41
C LYS A 179 23.85 -9.71 -11.79
N VAL A 180 23.60 -8.84 -10.81
CA VAL A 180 23.51 -7.40 -11.04
C VAL A 180 24.88 -6.87 -11.50
N LYS A 181 25.97 -7.30 -10.87
CA LYS A 181 27.33 -6.93 -11.27
C LYS A 181 27.63 -7.40 -12.70
N GLU A 182 27.29 -8.63 -13.06
CA GLU A 182 27.46 -9.17 -14.41
C GLU A 182 26.66 -8.37 -15.47
N ILE A 183 25.41 -8.03 -15.17
CA ILE A 183 24.56 -7.21 -16.06
C ILE A 183 25.14 -5.80 -16.23
N VAL A 184 25.62 -5.19 -15.14
CA VAL A 184 26.26 -3.86 -15.18
C VAL A 184 27.54 -3.91 -16.01
N GLU A 185 28.40 -4.91 -15.81
CA GLU A 185 29.61 -5.10 -16.60
C GLU A 185 29.29 -5.31 -18.10
N MET A 186 28.29 -6.13 -18.43
CA MET A 186 27.85 -6.31 -19.81
C MET A 186 27.32 -5.01 -20.43
N LYS A 187 26.51 -4.24 -19.71
CA LYS A 187 26.00 -2.94 -20.17
C LYS A 187 27.13 -1.93 -20.35
N GLN A 188 28.09 -1.91 -19.44
CA GLN A 188 29.24 -1.01 -19.53
C GLN A 188 30.11 -1.34 -20.74
N ARG A 189 30.34 -2.64 -21.04
CA ARG A 189 31.03 -3.06 -22.26
C ARG A 189 30.26 -2.69 -23.52
N SER A 190 28.95 -2.96 -23.57
CA SER A 190 28.10 -2.61 -24.71
C SER A 190 28.10 -1.10 -24.98
N LEU A 191 27.96 -0.27 -23.93
CA LEU A 191 28.02 1.18 -24.05
C LEU A 191 29.39 1.67 -24.51
N ALA A 192 30.48 1.05 -24.03
CA ALA A 192 31.83 1.36 -24.49
C ALA A 192 32.02 1.02 -25.97
N GLU A 193 31.50 -0.12 -26.44
CA GLU A 193 31.53 -0.51 -27.85
C GLU A 193 30.69 0.44 -28.73
N GLU A 194 29.51 0.86 -28.27
CA GLU A 194 28.67 1.83 -28.98
C GLU A 194 29.34 3.21 -29.06
N ASN A 195 29.91 3.68 -27.95
CA ASN A 195 30.68 4.93 -27.91
C ASN A 195 31.91 4.86 -28.82
N GLN A 196 32.59 3.71 -28.88
CA GLN A 196 33.73 3.54 -29.79
C GLN A 196 33.29 3.59 -31.26
N LYS A 197 32.22 2.87 -31.63
CA LYS A 197 31.68 2.90 -33.00
C LYS A 197 31.21 4.28 -33.41
N THR A 198 30.52 5.00 -32.53
CA THR A 198 30.07 6.38 -32.82
C THR A 198 31.27 7.32 -33.00
N LEU A 199 32.32 7.17 -32.19
CA LEU A 199 33.56 7.94 -32.33
C LEU A 199 34.28 7.64 -33.64
N GLU A 200 34.35 6.38 -34.06
CA GLU A 200 34.91 5.97 -35.37
C GLU A 200 34.13 6.60 -36.53
N VAL A 201 32.79 6.53 -36.52
CA VAL A 201 31.95 7.16 -37.55
C VAL A 201 32.13 8.69 -37.60
N LEU A 202 32.23 9.34 -36.44
CA LEU A 202 32.47 10.78 -36.37
C LEU A 202 33.85 11.14 -36.93
N LYS A 203 34.88 10.32 -36.65
CA LYS A 203 36.23 10.50 -37.17
C LYS A 203 36.29 10.33 -38.68
N ASP A 204 35.63 9.31 -39.22
CA ASP A 204 35.55 9.09 -40.68
C ASP A 204 34.82 10.24 -41.38
N ARG A 205 33.74 10.74 -40.76
CA ARG A 205 33.03 11.94 -41.25
C ARG A 205 33.91 13.18 -41.20
N GLU A 206 34.67 13.37 -40.13
CA GLU A 206 35.62 14.48 -40.01
C GLU A 206 36.68 14.43 -41.12
N GLN A 207 37.25 13.25 -41.37
CA GLN A 207 38.21 13.06 -42.46
C GLN A 207 37.61 13.38 -43.83
N LEU A 208 36.39 12.91 -44.11
CA LEU A 208 35.70 13.22 -45.37
C LEU A 208 35.47 14.73 -45.54
N LEU A 209 35.06 15.42 -44.47
CA LEU A 209 34.87 16.88 -44.50
C LEU A 209 36.20 17.62 -44.67
N GLN A 210 37.28 17.14 -44.05
CA GLN A 210 38.62 17.69 -44.25
C GLN A 210 39.10 17.51 -45.70
N ASP A 211 38.83 16.36 -46.32
CA ASP A 211 39.17 16.10 -47.72
C ASP A 211 38.36 16.97 -48.68
N GLN A 212 37.05 17.13 -48.45
CA GLN A 212 36.21 18.06 -49.22
C GLN A 212 36.69 19.51 -49.10
N LEU A 213 37.06 19.92 -47.88
CA LEU A 213 37.61 21.25 -47.63
C LEU A 213 38.96 21.44 -48.32
N ARG A 214 39.82 20.41 -48.35
CA ARG A 214 41.09 20.43 -49.10
C ARG A 214 40.82 20.58 -50.59
N GLN A 215 39.90 19.80 -51.15
CA GLN A 215 39.54 19.85 -52.57
C GLN A 215 38.96 21.21 -52.97
N ALA A 216 38.08 21.78 -52.13
CA ALA A 216 37.51 23.11 -52.35
C ALA A 216 38.59 24.22 -52.27
N LYS A 217 39.54 24.11 -51.33
CA LYS A 217 40.68 25.04 -51.27
C LYS A 217 41.58 24.94 -52.49
N GLU A 218 41.83 23.73 -52.98
CA GLU A 218 42.62 23.50 -54.18
C GLU A 218 41.91 24.04 -55.44
N SER A 219 40.60 23.83 -55.57
CA SER A 219 39.83 24.39 -56.69
C SER A 219 39.82 25.92 -56.67
N VAL A 220 39.67 26.54 -55.49
CA VAL A 220 39.78 28.00 -55.33
C VAL A 220 41.19 28.49 -55.70
N SER A 221 42.24 27.80 -55.24
CA SER A 221 43.62 28.16 -55.61
C SER A 221 43.86 28.04 -57.12
N ASN A 222 43.36 26.98 -57.75
CA ASN A 222 43.45 26.80 -59.20
C ASN A 222 42.67 27.88 -59.95
N MET A 223 41.48 28.27 -59.47
CA MET A 223 40.73 29.37 -60.04
C MET A 223 41.43 30.72 -59.89
N GLN A 224 42.07 30.97 -58.74
CA GLN A 224 42.87 32.17 -58.52
C GLN A 224 44.06 32.23 -59.50
N LYS A 225 44.80 31.13 -59.67
CA LYS A 225 45.90 31.05 -60.65
C LYS A 225 45.43 31.27 -62.08
N LEU A 226 44.30 30.66 -62.46
CA LEU A 226 43.69 30.87 -63.78
C LEU A 226 43.25 32.33 -63.98
N HIS A 227 42.68 32.95 -62.96
CA HIS A 227 42.30 34.35 -62.98
C HIS A 227 43.53 35.27 -63.10
N GLU A 228 44.61 35.01 -62.36
CA GLU A 228 45.88 35.74 -62.47
C GLU A 228 46.49 35.61 -63.88
N LEU A 229 46.48 34.41 -64.46
CA LEU A 229 46.94 34.17 -65.84
C LEU A 229 46.07 34.89 -66.88
N ALA A 230 44.74 34.83 -66.74
CA ALA A 230 43.84 35.55 -67.64
C ALA A 230 44.04 37.08 -67.51
N GLN A 231 44.23 37.57 -66.29
CA GLN A 231 44.50 38.98 -66.03
C GLN A 231 45.84 39.42 -66.62
N SER A 232 46.90 38.62 -66.50
CA SER A 232 48.21 38.92 -67.09
C SER A 232 48.14 38.95 -68.63
N GLN A 233 47.45 37.98 -69.25
CA GLN A 233 47.23 37.98 -70.70
C GLN A 233 46.44 39.21 -71.17
N MET A 234 45.42 39.63 -70.41
CA MET A 234 44.69 40.86 -70.72
C MET A 234 45.57 42.12 -70.60
N PHE A 235 46.48 42.16 -69.63
CA PHE A 235 47.46 43.24 -69.53
C PHE A 235 48.46 43.23 -70.69
N GLU A 236 48.96 42.06 -71.11
CA GLU A 236 49.86 41.92 -72.26
C GLU A 236 49.17 42.35 -73.57
N LEU A 237 47.95 41.87 -73.82
CA LEU A 237 47.16 42.27 -75.00
C LEU A 237 46.88 43.78 -75.00
N ARG A 238 46.60 44.35 -73.84
CA ARG A 238 46.41 45.81 -73.71
C ARG A 238 47.70 46.56 -73.99
N ALA A 239 48.84 46.08 -73.47
CA ALA A 239 50.15 46.68 -73.74
C ALA A 239 50.52 46.61 -75.23
N GLN A 240 50.31 45.46 -75.88
CA GLN A 240 50.52 45.29 -77.33
C GLN A 240 49.59 46.20 -78.13
N SER A 241 48.30 46.28 -77.76
CA SER A 241 47.36 47.18 -78.43
C SER A 241 47.73 48.65 -78.27
N ASP A 242 48.20 49.06 -77.09
CA ASP A 242 48.69 50.42 -76.86
C ASP A 242 50.00 50.71 -77.62
N GLU A 243 50.89 49.72 -77.75
CA GLU A 243 52.11 49.80 -78.57
C GLU A 243 51.77 49.90 -80.06
N ASP A 244 50.91 49.04 -80.58
CA ASP A 244 50.42 49.08 -81.96
C ASP A 244 49.72 50.40 -82.25
N ARG A 245 48.89 50.90 -81.32
CA ARG A 245 48.23 52.21 -81.45
C ARG A 245 49.26 53.34 -81.48
N ALA A 246 50.30 53.29 -80.65
CA ALA A 246 51.38 54.27 -80.67
C ALA A 246 52.20 54.20 -81.96
N ALA A 247 52.53 53.00 -82.43
CA ALA A 247 53.23 52.77 -83.69
C ALA A 247 52.41 53.30 -84.88
N LYS A 248 51.11 52.97 -84.95
CA LYS A 248 50.19 53.49 -85.97
C LYS A 248 50.06 55.00 -85.89
N GLN A 249 49.98 55.59 -84.70
CA GLN A 249 49.98 57.03 -84.54
C GLN A 249 51.28 57.67 -85.06
N SER A 250 52.43 57.04 -84.82
CA SER A 250 53.72 57.52 -85.33
C SER A 250 53.81 57.43 -86.86
N GLU A 251 53.28 56.35 -87.45
CA GLU A 251 53.17 56.16 -88.90
C GLU A 251 52.27 57.23 -89.52
N VAL A 252 51.12 57.51 -88.92
CA VAL A 252 50.21 58.59 -89.34
C VAL A 252 50.90 59.94 -89.26
N ASN A 253 51.65 60.23 -88.19
CA ASN A 253 52.40 61.48 -88.06
C ASN A 253 53.48 61.59 -89.15
N LEU A 254 54.20 60.51 -89.46
CA LEU A 254 55.21 60.51 -90.53
C LEU A 254 54.57 60.70 -91.93
N LEU A 255 53.44 60.04 -92.19
CA LEU A 255 52.67 60.24 -93.41
C LEU A 255 52.13 61.67 -93.50
N MET A 256 51.70 62.26 -92.38
CA MET A 256 51.28 63.66 -92.31
C MET A 256 52.45 64.60 -92.64
N ASP A 257 53.64 64.37 -92.09
CA ASP A 257 54.86 65.11 -92.43
C ASP A 257 55.27 64.95 -93.91
N GLU A 258 55.09 63.75 -94.49
CA GLU A 258 55.35 63.49 -95.90
C GLU A 258 54.33 64.18 -96.80
N VAL A 259 53.05 64.18 -96.41
CA VAL A 259 51.98 64.93 -97.09
C VAL A 259 52.25 66.42 -97.02
N GLU A 260 52.64 66.97 -95.88
CA GLU A 260 53.03 68.39 -95.75
C GLU A 260 54.25 68.72 -96.61
N ARG A 261 55.27 67.85 -96.64
CA ARG A 261 56.43 67.98 -97.54
C ARG A 261 56.02 67.91 -99.01
N ALA A 262 55.14 66.98 -99.38
CA ALA A 262 54.64 66.83 -100.74
C ALA A 262 53.78 68.03 -101.16
N GLN A 263 52.91 68.54 -100.29
CA GLN A 263 52.14 69.77 -100.50
C GLN A 263 53.07 70.97 -100.67
N THR A 264 54.11 71.08 -99.85
CA THR A 264 55.12 72.14 -100.01
C THR A 264 55.83 72.05 -101.36
N ARG A 265 56.25 70.85 -101.78
CA ARG A 265 56.83 70.60 -103.12
C ARG A 265 55.85 70.87 -104.25
N LEU A 266 54.57 70.55 -104.07
CA LEU A 266 53.52 70.79 -105.04
C LEU A 266 53.31 72.30 -105.21
N LEU A 267 53.27 73.07 -104.11
CA LEU A 267 53.23 74.53 -104.14
C LEU A 267 54.47 75.16 -104.80
N THR A 268 55.66 74.58 -104.65
CA THR A 268 56.86 75.05 -105.38
C THR A 268 56.78 74.71 -106.86
N LEU A 269 56.37 73.49 -107.22
CA LEU A 269 56.18 73.07 -108.60
C LEU A 269 55.04 73.83 -109.30
N GLU A 270 53.98 74.23 -108.60
CA GLU A 270 52.93 75.09 -109.13
C GLU A 270 53.44 76.50 -109.41
N ARG A 271 54.31 77.05 -108.56
CA ARG A 271 55.03 78.31 -108.84
C ARG A 271 55.96 78.17 -110.04
N GLU A 272 56.72 77.07 -110.13
CA GLU A 272 57.60 76.78 -111.27
C GLU A 272 56.80 76.53 -112.55
N LYS A 273 55.65 75.86 -112.49
CA LYS A 273 54.71 75.69 -113.61
C LYS A 273 54.10 77.01 -114.03
N GLY A 274 53.83 77.92 -113.09
CA GLY A 274 53.47 79.31 -113.39
C GLY A 274 54.57 80.04 -114.15
N LEU A 275 55.83 79.87 -113.72
CA LEU A 275 57.02 80.41 -114.40
C LEU A 275 57.24 79.79 -115.78
N LEU A 276 57.10 78.47 -115.92
CA LEU A 276 57.26 77.72 -117.17
C LEU A 276 56.11 77.99 -118.13
N ARG A 277 54.86 78.16 -117.66
CA ARG A 277 53.75 78.66 -118.50
C ARG A 277 54.01 80.08 -118.99
N SER A 278 54.66 80.92 -118.20
CA SER A 278 55.11 82.25 -118.63
C SER A 278 56.27 82.18 -119.63
N GLN A 279 57.14 81.17 -119.55
CA GLN A 279 58.23 80.93 -120.51
C GLN A 279 57.77 80.22 -121.79
N LEU A 280 56.69 79.43 -121.73
CA LEU A 280 56.11 78.71 -122.88
C LEU A 280 55.21 79.63 -123.74
N HIS A 281 54.80 80.79 -123.23
CA HIS A 281 54.11 81.80 -124.05
C HIS A 281 55.05 82.64 -124.94
N THR A 282 56.38 82.50 -124.81
CA THR A 282 57.37 83.34 -125.53
C THR A 282 58.31 82.58 -126.46
N ALA A 283 58.12 81.27 -126.67
CA ALA A 283 58.91 80.51 -127.63
C ALA A 283 58.05 79.52 -128.44
N ASN A 284 57.72 79.95 -129.68
CA ASN A 284 57.55 79.12 -130.88
C ASN A 284 56.34 78.13 -130.87
N GLU A 285 55.25 78.26 -131.65
CA GLU A 285 55.13 78.51 -133.10
C GLU A 285 56.24 77.79 -133.90
N ASP A 286 56.14 76.46 -134.10
CA ASP A 286 56.03 75.87 -135.44
C ASP A 286 56.17 74.33 -135.50
N THR A 287 55.33 73.75 -136.38
CA THR A 287 55.51 72.50 -137.17
C THR A 287 55.49 71.14 -136.42
N ARG A 288 54.53 70.21 -136.55
CA ARG A 288 53.77 69.59 -137.67
C ARG A 288 54.37 68.26 -138.20
N ASN A 289 53.48 67.27 -138.40
CA ASN A 289 53.52 66.07 -139.29
C ASN A 289 54.40 64.87 -138.87
N LYS A 290 54.12 63.59 -139.19
CA LYS A 290 53.00 62.85 -139.83
C LYS A 290 53.30 61.33 -139.80
N MET A 291 52.26 60.53 -140.11
CA MET A 291 52.25 59.18 -140.74
C MET A 291 52.51 57.98 -139.79
N SER A 292 51.94 56.78 -139.96
CA SER A 292 51.09 56.15 -140.99
C SER A 292 50.52 54.87 -140.35
N ASP A 293 49.20 54.69 -140.24
CA ASP A 293 48.36 53.80 -141.06
C ASP A 293 48.77 52.30 -141.10
N ASN A 294 48.00 51.45 -140.41
CA ASN A 294 47.64 50.09 -140.87
C ASN A 294 46.37 49.60 -140.12
N LEU A 295 45.22 50.21 -140.43
CA LEU A 295 43.92 49.53 -140.33
C LEU A 295 43.90 48.48 -141.45
N ASP A 296 43.69 47.19 -141.21
CA ASP A 296 42.31 46.64 -141.29
C ASP A 296 42.16 45.22 -140.69
N SER A 297 43.15 44.73 -139.91
CA SER A 297 43.08 43.43 -139.21
C SER A 297 43.00 43.58 -137.68
N ASN A 298 43.57 44.66 -137.16
CA ASN A 298 43.51 44.99 -135.74
C ASN A 298 42.11 45.44 -135.32
N SER A 299 41.36 46.15 -136.17
CA SER A 299 39.99 46.58 -135.87
C SER A 299 39.00 45.41 -135.74
N MET A 300 39.15 44.34 -136.53
CA MET A 300 38.32 43.14 -136.40
C MET A 300 38.69 42.32 -135.16
N LEU A 301 39.97 42.23 -134.81
CA LEU A 301 40.43 41.61 -133.57
C LEU A 301 40.05 42.44 -132.35
N GLU A 302 40.09 43.77 -132.41
CA GLU A 302 39.72 44.71 -131.34
C GLU A 302 38.19 44.80 -131.17
N ASN A 303 37.41 44.69 -132.24
CA ASN A 303 35.96 44.51 -132.16
C ASN A 303 35.58 43.12 -131.64
N SER A 304 36.33 42.06 -131.98
CA SER A 304 36.13 40.72 -131.42
C SER A 304 36.57 40.64 -129.95
N LEU A 305 37.66 41.33 -129.59
CA LEU A 305 38.19 41.42 -128.23
C LEU A 305 37.24 42.22 -127.36
N SER A 306 36.77 43.39 -127.80
CA SER A 306 35.77 44.18 -127.07
C SER A 306 34.42 43.48 -126.94
N ALA A 307 34.00 42.71 -127.96
CA ALA A 307 32.81 41.86 -127.84
C ALA A 307 33.03 40.74 -126.81
N LYS A 308 34.20 40.09 -126.79
CA LYS A 308 34.56 39.07 -125.79
C LYS A 308 34.71 39.68 -124.39
N GLU A 309 35.31 40.85 -124.25
CA GLU A 309 35.45 41.57 -122.97
C GLU A 309 34.08 42.02 -122.45
N LYS A 310 33.17 42.45 -123.32
CA LYS A 310 31.79 42.73 -122.95
C LYS A 310 31.08 41.48 -122.45
N ILE A 311 31.21 40.36 -123.16
CA ILE A 311 30.65 39.06 -122.73
C ILE A 311 31.28 38.60 -121.40
N ILE A 312 32.58 38.78 -121.21
CA ILE A 312 33.28 38.45 -119.95
C ILE A 312 32.78 39.35 -118.82
N SER A 313 32.57 40.65 -119.07
CA SER A 313 32.03 41.57 -118.07
C SER A 313 30.58 41.22 -117.70
N GLU A 314 29.78 40.81 -118.68
CA GLU A 314 28.39 40.40 -118.50
C GLU A 314 28.31 39.07 -117.74
N LEU A 315 29.15 38.09 -118.08
CA LEU A 315 29.30 36.84 -117.34
C LEU A 315 29.85 37.05 -115.93
N ASN A 316 30.79 37.97 -115.72
CA ASN A 316 31.30 38.30 -114.39
C ASN A 316 30.24 39.00 -113.54
N LEU A 317 29.42 39.86 -114.14
CA LEU A 317 28.30 40.51 -113.47
C LEU A 317 27.21 39.50 -113.14
N GLU A 318 26.93 38.55 -114.02
CA GLU A 318 26.00 37.44 -113.77
C GLU A 318 26.54 36.48 -112.70
N LEU A 319 27.84 36.11 -112.74
CA LEU A 319 28.50 35.32 -111.70
C LEU A 319 28.46 36.04 -110.35
N HIS A 320 28.77 37.33 -110.31
CA HIS A 320 28.71 38.12 -109.09
C HIS A 320 27.27 38.23 -108.56
N ASN A 321 26.29 38.40 -109.45
CA ASN A 321 24.89 38.43 -109.06
C ASN A 321 24.45 37.07 -108.48
N ILE A 322 24.77 35.95 -109.14
CA ILE A 322 24.48 34.60 -108.65
C ILE A 322 25.19 34.30 -107.32
N GLU A 323 26.45 34.71 -107.19
CA GLU A 323 27.21 34.55 -105.94
C GLU A 323 26.58 35.37 -104.80
N THR A 324 26.11 36.58 -105.11
CA THR A 324 25.41 37.45 -104.15
C THR A 324 24.04 36.86 -103.77
N THR A 325 23.25 36.37 -104.73
CA THR A 325 21.96 35.71 -104.41
C THR A 325 22.18 34.44 -103.59
N LEU A 326 23.17 33.63 -103.94
CA LEU A 326 23.50 32.40 -103.21
C LEU A 326 24.06 32.69 -101.81
N SER A 327 24.81 33.78 -101.64
CA SER A 327 25.23 34.26 -100.31
C SER A 327 24.05 34.73 -99.47
N ASN A 328 23.10 35.47 -100.07
CA ASN A 328 21.90 35.93 -99.38
C ASN A 328 21.00 34.75 -98.96
N GLU A 329 20.77 33.77 -99.86
CA GLU A 329 20.02 32.55 -99.55
C GLU A 329 20.69 31.75 -98.43
N ARG A 330 22.03 31.62 -98.44
CA ARG A 330 22.77 30.99 -97.34
C ARG A 330 22.58 31.73 -96.03
N GLU A 331 22.61 33.06 -96.03
CA GLU A 331 22.39 33.86 -94.83
C GLU A 331 20.95 33.72 -94.30
N GLU A 332 19.96 33.67 -95.18
CA GLU A 332 18.55 33.41 -94.83
C GLU A 332 18.38 32.00 -94.24
N HIS A 333 18.97 30.97 -94.85
CA HIS A 333 18.94 29.62 -94.29
C HIS A 333 19.63 29.53 -92.93
N ILE A 334 20.75 30.24 -92.73
CA ILE A 334 21.42 30.30 -91.42
C ILE A 334 20.51 30.99 -90.40
N LYS A 335 19.82 32.07 -90.78
CA LYS A 335 18.85 32.75 -89.91
C LYS A 335 17.68 31.83 -89.55
N GLU A 336 17.15 31.08 -90.51
CA GLU A 336 16.05 30.15 -90.27
C GLU A 336 16.49 28.96 -89.42
N ILE A 337 17.69 28.39 -89.64
CA ILE A 337 18.25 27.34 -88.80
C ILE A 337 18.43 27.84 -87.35
N LYS A 338 18.93 29.07 -87.16
CA LYS A 338 19.04 29.67 -85.83
C LYS A 338 17.67 29.82 -85.17
N ARG A 339 16.67 30.30 -85.92
CA ARG A 339 15.29 30.47 -85.45
C ARG A 339 14.63 29.13 -85.07
N LEU A 340 14.81 28.10 -85.88
CA LEU A 340 14.30 26.76 -85.61
C LEU A 340 14.99 26.13 -84.41
N ASN A 341 16.31 26.32 -84.25
CA ASN A 341 17.04 25.85 -83.07
C ASN A 341 16.60 26.55 -81.78
N THR A 342 16.35 27.87 -81.82
CA THR A 342 15.81 28.57 -80.64
C THR A 342 14.42 28.07 -80.29
N LEU A 343 13.56 27.86 -81.28
CA LEU A 343 12.22 27.31 -81.07
C LEU A 343 12.26 25.88 -80.52
N LEU A 344 13.18 25.05 -81.03
CA LEU A 344 13.37 23.67 -80.56
C LEU A 344 13.81 23.66 -79.09
N ASN A 345 14.80 24.49 -78.73
CA ASN A 345 15.27 24.61 -77.36
C ASN A 345 14.18 25.13 -76.41
N GLU A 346 13.38 26.12 -76.84
CA GLU A 346 12.21 26.58 -76.07
C GLU A 346 11.19 25.45 -75.85
N LYS A 347 10.94 24.63 -76.87
CA LYS A 347 10.02 23.48 -76.76
C LYS A 347 10.58 22.36 -75.89
N GLU A 348 11.88 22.10 -75.94
CA GLU A 348 12.56 21.13 -75.07
C GLU A 348 12.52 21.56 -73.60
N VAL A 349 12.81 22.83 -73.31
CA VAL A 349 12.70 23.40 -71.96
C VAL A 349 11.26 23.32 -71.44
N ALA A 350 10.28 23.71 -72.26
CA ALA A 350 8.87 23.62 -71.88
C ALA A 350 8.42 22.16 -71.66
N LEU A 351 8.95 21.21 -72.45
CA LEU A 351 8.67 19.77 -72.26
C LEU A 351 9.25 19.25 -70.96
N GLU A 352 10.49 19.62 -70.60
CA GLU A 352 11.08 19.19 -69.34
C GLU A 352 10.42 19.85 -68.13
N GLU A 353 9.98 21.10 -68.24
CA GLU A 353 9.19 21.75 -67.21
C GLU A 353 7.83 21.06 -67.02
N MET A 354 7.12 20.75 -68.11
CA MET A 354 5.86 19.98 -68.06
C MET A 354 6.05 18.56 -67.53
N LYS A 355 7.14 17.87 -67.86
CA LYS A 355 7.46 16.55 -67.29
C LYS A 355 7.75 16.65 -65.79
N LYS A 356 8.49 17.68 -65.36
CA LYS A 356 8.77 17.93 -63.94
C LYS A 356 7.50 18.25 -63.18
N GLU A 357 6.60 19.05 -63.75
CA GLU A 357 5.27 19.30 -63.18
C GLU A 357 4.43 18.02 -63.12
N LEU A 358 4.46 17.17 -64.15
CA LEU A 358 3.74 15.90 -64.16
C LEU A 358 4.27 14.92 -63.10
N GLN A 359 5.59 14.87 -62.89
CA GLN A 359 6.22 14.07 -61.84
C GLN A 359 5.99 14.64 -60.42
N ALA A 360 5.86 15.96 -60.30
CA ALA A 360 5.57 16.64 -59.04
C ALA A 360 4.09 16.54 -58.64
N ARG A 361 3.18 16.26 -59.60
CA ARG A 361 1.77 16.03 -59.28
C ARG A 361 1.62 14.76 -58.43
N PRO A 362 0.91 14.84 -57.30
CA PRO A 362 0.55 13.66 -56.51
C PRO A 362 -0.15 12.62 -57.39
N THR A 363 0.31 11.37 -57.31
CA THR A 363 -0.36 10.25 -57.97
C THR A 363 -1.78 10.09 -57.43
N GLU A 364 -2.73 9.68 -58.26
CA GLU A 364 -4.14 9.50 -57.90
C GLU A 364 -4.31 8.65 -56.63
N LYS A 365 -3.49 7.60 -56.47
CA LYS A 365 -3.43 6.79 -55.25
C LYS A 365 -2.99 7.56 -54.00
N LEU A 366 -2.04 8.48 -54.12
CA LEU A 366 -1.59 9.31 -53.00
C LEU A 366 -2.66 10.33 -52.59
N VAL A 367 -3.39 10.88 -53.56
CA VAL A 367 -4.53 11.78 -53.30
C VAL A 367 -5.66 11.01 -52.60
N ASP A 368 -5.97 9.80 -53.05
CA ASP A 368 -6.96 8.94 -52.42
C ASP A 368 -6.56 8.53 -51.00
N ASP A 369 -5.28 8.18 -50.79
CA ASP A 369 -4.76 7.85 -49.46
C ASP A 369 -4.76 9.06 -48.52
N LEU A 370 -4.47 10.26 -49.02
CA LEU A 370 -4.55 11.50 -48.26
C LEU A 370 -6.01 11.84 -47.92
N HIS A 371 -6.95 11.69 -48.85
CA HIS A 371 -8.38 11.87 -48.56
C HIS A 371 -8.90 10.86 -47.53
N LYS A 372 -8.49 9.60 -47.61
CA LYS A 372 -8.81 8.58 -46.58
C LYS A 372 -8.24 8.98 -45.22
N LYS A 373 -6.96 9.35 -45.14
CA LYS A 373 -6.32 9.82 -43.90
C LYS A 373 -7.01 11.05 -43.32
N VAL A 374 -7.39 12.02 -44.14
CA VAL A 374 -8.13 13.21 -43.71
C VAL A 374 -9.52 12.84 -43.19
N LYS A 375 -10.26 11.95 -43.87
CA LYS A 375 -11.56 11.45 -43.37
C LYS A 375 -11.44 10.71 -42.04
N ILE A 376 -10.42 9.88 -41.87
CA ILE A 376 -10.15 9.16 -40.61
C ILE A 376 -9.79 10.15 -39.49
N LEU A 377 -8.89 11.12 -39.76
CA LEU A 377 -8.53 12.15 -38.80
C LEU A 377 -9.71 13.03 -38.43
N GLN A 378 -10.60 13.33 -39.38
CA GLN A 378 -11.83 14.07 -39.13
C GLN A 378 -12.79 13.26 -38.25
N ALA A 379 -12.93 11.96 -38.47
CA ALA A 379 -13.75 11.09 -37.64
C ALA A 379 -13.18 10.93 -36.21
N VAL A 380 -11.86 10.78 -36.08
CA VAL A 380 -11.15 10.67 -34.79
C VAL A 380 -11.14 12.01 -34.03
N GLY A 381 -11.05 13.13 -34.75
CA GLY A 381 -10.96 14.47 -34.16
C GLY A 381 -12.31 15.11 -33.83
N TYR A 382 -13.37 14.81 -34.59
CA TYR A 382 -14.65 15.50 -34.49
C TYR A 382 -15.85 14.62 -34.15
N ASN A 383 -15.71 13.29 -34.00
CA ASN A 383 -16.80 12.38 -33.59
C ASN A 383 -18.12 12.58 -34.37
N SER A 384 -18.03 12.98 -35.64
CA SER A 384 -19.20 13.34 -36.45
C SER A 384 -19.02 12.84 -37.87
N ILE A 385 -19.24 11.54 -38.10
CA ILE A 385 -19.59 10.99 -39.41
C ILE A 385 -20.65 9.91 -39.18
N GLU A 386 -21.73 9.98 -39.96
CA GLU A 386 -22.80 8.98 -40.03
C GLU A 386 -22.23 7.63 -40.48
N ALA A 387 -22.70 6.53 -39.87
CA ALA A 387 -22.09 5.20 -39.99
C ALA A 387 -21.98 4.66 -41.44
N GLU A 388 -22.77 5.20 -42.38
CA GLU A 388 -22.77 4.80 -43.80
C GLU A 388 -21.54 5.27 -44.58
N ASP A 389 -20.92 6.40 -44.20
CA ASP A 389 -19.71 6.93 -44.86
C ASP A 389 -18.41 6.25 -44.37
N TRP A 390 -18.51 5.44 -43.31
CA TRP A 390 -17.39 4.71 -42.68
C TRP A 390 -17.06 3.39 -43.39
N GLU A 391 -18.06 2.67 -43.90
CA GLU A 391 -17.85 1.41 -44.64
C GLU A 391 -17.09 1.63 -45.95
N VAL A 392 -17.35 2.76 -46.62
CA VAL A 392 -16.67 3.11 -47.88
C VAL A 392 -15.19 3.45 -47.64
N ALA A 393 -14.88 4.14 -46.53
CA ALA A 393 -13.51 4.54 -46.19
C ALA A 393 -12.63 3.37 -45.69
N THR A 394 -13.22 2.33 -45.11
CA THR A 394 -12.50 1.20 -44.46
C THR A 394 -12.39 -0.07 -45.30
N SER A 395 -12.77 -0.01 -46.58
CA SER A 395 -12.77 -1.15 -47.52
C SER A 395 -11.38 -1.71 -47.91
N GLY A 396 -10.28 -1.16 -47.38
CA GLY A 396 -8.92 -1.69 -47.55
C GLY A 396 -8.48 -2.57 -46.37
N GLU A 397 -8.26 -3.87 -46.60
CA GLU A 397 -8.01 -4.90 -45.57
C GLU A 397 -6.87 -4.58 -44.58
N GLU A 398 -5.81 -3.88 -45.00
CA GLU A 398 -4.66 -3.59 -44.13
C GLU A 398 -4.81 -2.32 -43.28
N MET A 399 -5.55 -1.31 -43.77
CA MET A 399 -5.78 -0.05 -43.05
C MET A 399 -6.89 -0.20 -41.98
N SER A 400 -7.90 -1.02 -42.28
CA SER A 400 -9.07 -1.28 -41.43
C SER A 400 -8.71 -1.76 -40.01
N LYS A 401 -7.67 -2.61 -39.86
CA LYS A 401 -7.28 -3.18 -38.56
C LYS A 401 -6.56 -2.17 -37.66
N MET A 402 -5.69 -1.34 -38.22
CA MET A 402 -4.96 -0.32 -37.46
C MET A 402 -5.90 0.81 -37.03
N GLU A 403 -6.82 1.20 -37.91
CA GLU A 403 -7.80 2.25 -37.66
C GLU A 403 -8.84 1.83 -36.62
N SER A 404 -9.32 0.59 -36.69
CA SER A 404 -10.16 -0.05 -35.66
C SER A 404 -9.48 -0.03 -34.29
N LEU A 405 -8.21 -0.40 -34.21
CA LEU A 405 -7.45 -0.41 -32.95
C LEU A 405 -7.21 1.00 -32.39
N LEU A 406 -7.03 2.00 -33.24
CA LEU A 406 -6.88 3.39 -32.80
C LEU A 406 -8.19 3.96 -32.24
N LEU A 407 -9.33 3.63 -32.86
CA LEU A 407 -10.65 4.01 -32.35
C LEU A 407 -10.99 3.32 -31.02
N ASP A 408 -10.73 2.02 -30.91
CA ASP A 408 -10.95 1.29 -29.66
C ASP A 408 -10.08 1.85 -28.52
N LYS A 409 -8.82 2.16 -28.81
CA LYS A 409 -7.94 2.85 -27.86
C LYS A 409 -8.45 4.25 -27.50
N ASN A 410 -8.92 5.03 -28.47
CA ASN A 410 -9.42 6.38 -28.21
C ASN A 410 -10.69 6.33 -27.32
N ARG A 411 -11.68 5.50 -27.69
CA ARG A 411 -12.89 5.27 -26.87
C ARG A 411 -12.56 4.77 -25.47
N LYS A 412 -11.59 3.87 -25.35
CA LYS A 412 -11.12 3.38 -24.04
C LYS A 412 -10.46 4.47 -23.22
N MET A 413 -9.62 5.31 -23.83
CA MET A 413 -9.01 6.46 -23.14
C MET A 413 -10.07 7.49 -22.73
N GLU A 414 -11.06 7.78 -23.57
CA GLU A 414 -12.19 8.65 -23.22
C GLU A 414 -13.00 8.09 -22.05
N HIS A 415 -13.25 6.78 -22.04
CA HIS A 415 -13.92 6.10 -20.94
C HIS A 415 -13.11 6.14 -19.63
N GLU A 416 -11.79 5.92 -19.71
CA GLU A 416 -10.90 6.03 -18.56
C GLU A 416 -10.84 7.47 -18.03
N LEU A 417 -10.79 8.47 -18.92
CA LEU A 417 -10.78 9.88 -18.57
C LEU A 417 -12.10 10.30 -17.89
N THR A 418 -13.25 9.87 -18.42
CA THR A 418 -14.55 10.11 -17.78
C THR A 418 -14.68 9.42 -16.43
N GLN A 419 -14.24 8.16 -16.29
CA GLN A 419 -14.20 7.48 -14.99
C GLN A 419 -13.29 8.19 -13.98
N LEU A 420 -12.11 8.66 -14.41
CA LEU A 420 -11.19 9.40 -13.55
C LEU A 420 -11.78 10.74 -13.12
N LYS A 421 -12.48 11.46 -14.02
CA LYS A 421 -13.22 12.69 -13.67
C LYS A 421 -14.30 12.44 -12.63
N VAL A 422 -15.09 11.37 -12.76
CA VAL A 422 -16.12 11.02 -11.78
C VAL A 422 -15.49 10.69 -10.42
N LYS A 423 -14.45 9.85 -10.40
CA LYS A 423 -13.71 9.53 -9.16
C LYS A 423 -13.10 10.76 -8.51
N LEU A 424 -12.55 11.68 -9.31
CA LEU A 424 -12.01 12.93 -8.81
C LEU A 424 -13.12 13.74 -8.13
N ASN A 425 -14.28 13.89 -8.77
CA ASN A 425 -15.40 14.62 -8.20
C ASN A 425 -15.95 13.98 -6.91
N GLU A 426 -16.02 12.64 -6.85
CA GLU A 426 -16.37 11.91 -5.62
C GLU A 426 -15.34 12.12 -4.50
N LYS A 427 -14.05 12.17 -4.83
CA LYS A 427 -13.00 12.43 -3.83
C LYS A 427 -13.02 13.88 -3.35
N THR A 428 -13.27 14.83 -4.24
CA THR A 428 -13.41 16.25 -3.89
C THR A 428 -14.62 16.47 -2.99
N SER A 429 -15.77 15.86 -3.27
CA SER A 429 -16.95 16.00 -2.40
C SER A 429 -16.74 15.35 -1.04
N LEU A 430 -16.07 14.19 -0.97
CA LEU A 430 -15.69 13.58 0.31
C LEU A 430 -14.73 14.47 1.10
N LEU A 431 -13.75 15.10 0.43
CA LEU A 431 -12.83 16.04 1.06
C LEU A 431 -13.60 17.23 1.65
N GLU A 432 -14.48 17.86 0.88
CA GLU A 432 -15.30 18.99 1.32
C GLU A 432 -16.18 18.62 2.53
N THR A 433 -16.79 17.43 2.53
CA THR A 433 -17.57 16.97 3.70
C THR A 433 -16.70 16.69 4.93
N ALA A 434 -15.46 16.22 4.74
CA ALA A 434 -14.52 15.99 5.84
C ALA A 434 -14.00 17.31 6.41
N GLU A 435 -13.67 18.28 5.55
CA GLU A 435 -13.30 19.64 5.94
C GLU A 435 -14.43 20.34 6.70
N GLY A 436 -15.68 20.18 6.26
CA GLY A 436 -16.85 20.67 6.98
C GLY A 436 -17.00 20.07 8.39
N LYS A 437 -16.78 18.75 8.53
CA LYS A 437 -16.78 18.09 9.86
C LYS A 437 -15.64 18.55 10.75
N ILE A 438 -14.45 18.78 10.18
CA ILE A 438 -13.31 19.32 10.93
C ILE A 438 -13.64 20.73 11.45
N ALA A 439 -14.25 21.58 10.61
CA ALA A 439 -14.68 22.91 11.01
C ALA A 439 -15.74 22.85 12.15
N GLU A 440 -16.72 21.95 12.05
CA GLU A 440 -17.74 21.76 13.08
C GLU A 440 -17.13 21.27 14.41
N LEU A 441 -16.25 20.27 14.37
CA LEU A 441 -15.58 19.75 15.56
C LEU A 441 -14.66 20.80 16.19
N THR A 442 -13.96 21.59 15.37
CA THR A 442 -13.11 22.70 15.85
C THR A 442 -13.96 23.77 16.52
N ALA A 443 -15.15 24.07 15.99
CA ALA A 443 -16.09 24.99 16.63
C ALA A 443 -16.56 24.45 18.00
N LYS A 444 -16.91 23.16 18.09
CA LYS A 444 -17.29 22.52 19.36
C LYS A 444 -16.15 22.51 20.39
N VAL A 445 -14.92 22.24 19.97
CA VAL A 445 -13.74 22.30 20.85
C VAL A 445 -13.55 23.73 21.37
N ASN A 446 -13.66 24.74 20.52
CA ASN A 446 -13.57 26.14 20.94
C ASN A 446 -14.69 26.54 21.91
N GLU A 447 -15.91 26.06 21.69
CA GLU A 447 -17.04 26.29 22.60
C GLU A 447 -16.80 25.63 23.97
N GLN A 448 -16.35 24.37 23.97
CA GLN A 448 -15.99 23.65 25.19
C GLN A 448 -14.83 24.31 25.92
N GLN A 449 -13.80 24.76 25.21
CA GLN A 449 -12.67 25.48 25.79
C GLN A 449 -13.11 26.80 26.43
N LYS A 450 -14.01 27.55 25.79
CA LYS A 450 -14.61 28.75 26.38
C LYS A 450 -15.47 28.42 27.60
N LEU A 451 -16.21 27.31 27.60
CA LEU A 451 -16.99 26.87 28.74
C LEU A 451 -16.09 26.47 29.91
N ILE A 452 -15.04 25.70 29.64
CA ILE A 452 -14.03 25.33 30.64
C ILE A 452 -13.40 26.59 31.22
N GLN A 453 -13.01 27.55 30.39
CA GLN A 453 -12.44 28.81 30.86
C GLN A 453 -13.43 29.60 31.74
N LYS A 454 -14.72 29.63 31.40
CA LYS A 454 -15.75 30.23 32.26
C LYS A 454 -15.90 29.49 33.58
N LEU A 455 -15.92 28.15 33.57
CA LEU A 455 -16.01 27.34 34.78
C LEU A 455 -14.76 27.50 35.65
N GLU A 456 -13.58 27.61 35.05
CA GLU A 456 -12.32 27.91 35.74
C GLU A 456 -12.36 29.31 36.37
N ASP A 457 -12.82 30.32 35.63
CA ASP A 457 -13.02 31.68 36.14
C ASP A 457 -14.04 31.73 37.29
N ASP A 458 -15.13 30.96 37.20
CA ASP A 458 -16.16 30.87 38.23
C ASP A 458 -15.70 30.09 39.45
N ILE A 459 -14.87 29.04 39.28
CA ILE A 459 -14.18 28.36 40.38
C ILE A 459 -13.18 29.32 41.04
N LEU A 460 -12.43 30.10 40.26
CA LEU A 460 -11.49 31.11 40.77
C LEU A 460 -12.22 32.20 41.56
N LYS A 461 -13.37 32.70 41.06
CA LYS A 461 -14.24 33.64 41.79
C LYS A 461 -14.85 33.01 43.04
N GLY A 462 -15.24 31.73 42.98
CA GLY A 462 -15.74 30.95 44.11
C GLY A 462 -14.68 30.74 45.20
N TYR A 463 -13.41 30.60 44.83
CA TYR A 463 -12.28 30.54 45.77
C TYR A 463 -11.87 31.92 46.33
N GLY A 464 -12.03 32.99 45.54
CA GLY A 464 -11.74 34.37 45.96
C GLY A 464 -12.76 34.97 46.94
N SER A 465 -13.91 34.32 47.16
CA SER A 465 -15.01 34.85 47.97
C SER A 465 -15.24 34.10 49.29
N LYS A 466 -14.23 33.41 49.84
CA LYS A 466 -14.32 32.70 51.13
C LYS A 466 -14.02 33.58 52.36
N ASP A 467 -14.33 34.87 52.29
CA ASP A 467 -14.33 35.78 53.45
C ASP A 467 -15.66 36.49 53.70
N ARG A 468 -16.70 36.26 52.89
CA ARG A 468 -18.05 36.72 53.23
C ARG A 468 -19.09 35.68 52.84
N LYS A 469 -19.82 35.25 53.87
CA LYS A 469 -21.17 34.63 53.86
C LYS A 469 -21.18 33.11 54.05
N GLY A 470 -21.12 32.71 55.32
CA GLY A 470 -22.01 31.64 55.78
C GLY A 470 -23.47 32.06 55.58
N ASN A 471 -24.34 31.06 55.42
CA ASN A 471 -25.80 31.13 55.26
C ASN A 471 -26.38 31.24 53.83
N LEU A 472 -26.00 30.39 52.87
CA LEU A 472 -26.83 30.19 51.66
C LEU A 472 -26.49 28.89 50.90
N PHE A 473 -26.41 27.76 51.61
CA PHE A 473 -26.30 26.44 50.98
C PHE A 473 -27.26 25.44 51.65
N ASP A 474 -28.52 25.87 51.76
CA ASP A 474 -29.65 25.09 52.27
C ASP A 474 -30.82 25.24 51.29
N ASP A 475 -30.61 24.83 50.03
CA ASP A 475 -31.69 24.68 49.04
C ASP A 475 -31.19 23.89 47.81
N TRP A 476 -30.89 22.60 47.98
CA TRP A 476 -30.87 21.64 46.86
C TRP A 476 -31.49 20.33 47.36
N ASP A 477 -32.80 20.40 47.56
CA ASP A 477 -33.72 19.28 47.72
C ASP A 477 -33.75 18.47 46.41
N LEU A 478 -33.21 17.25 46.46
CA LEU A 478 -33.31 16.24 45.41
C LEU A 478 -34.18 15.11 45.96
N SER A 479 -35.48 15.31 45.84
CA SER A 479 -36.51 14.33 46.15
C SER A 479 -36.71 13.41 44.95
N GLU A 480 -36.11 12.22 44.96
CA GLU A 480 -36.73 11.00 44.43
C GLU A 480 -36.00 9.73 44.87
N ALA A 481 -36.80 8.71 45.21
CA ALA A 481 -36.46 7.30 45.49
C ALA A 481 -35.99 6.92 46.92
N GLY A 482 -36.98 6.81 47.82
CA GLY A 482 -37.34 5.54 48.46
C GLY A 482 -36.31 4.82 49.35
N GLY A 483 -36.55 4.84 50.67
CA GLY A 483 -35.90 3.93 51.61
C GLY A 483 -36.03 4.36 53.07
N SER A 484 -37.20 4.15 53.65
CA SER A 484 -37.44 4.21 55.09
C SER A 484 -36.54 3.23 55.84
N GLU A 485 -35.77 3.67 56.84
CA GLU A 485 -35.73 3.03 58.16
C GLU A 485 -35.00 3.86 59.23
N LEU A 486 -35.50 3.70 60.46
CA LEU A 486 -35.21 4.42 61.70
C LEU A 486 -33.74 4.39 62.16
N SER A 487 -33.28 5.48 62.77
CA SER A 487 -32.61 5.40 64.08
C SER A 487 -32.56 6.77 64.78
N GLU A 488 -33.17 6.86 65.96
CA GLU A 488 -32.97 7.93 66.93
C GLU A 488 -31.53 7.87 67.48
N ASN A 489 -30.83 9.00 67.64
CA ASN A 489 -30.66 9.68 68.94
C ASN A 489 -29.46 10.66 69.00
N THR A 490 -29.73 11.81 69.65
CA THR A 490 -28.85 12.62 70.51
C THR A 490 -27.88 13.64 69.92
N ASP A 491 -28.24 14.91 70.15
CA ASP A 491 -27.37 16.09 70.25
C ASP A 491 -26.22 15.90 71.25
N GLN A 492 -24.98 16.19 70.86
CA GLN A 492 -23.98 16.77 71.77
C GLN A 492 -22.85 17.51 71.02
N LYS A 493 -22.73 18.80 71.36
CA LYS A 493 -21.62 19.73 71.06
C LYS A 493 -20.23 19.09 71.10
N HIS A 494 -19.42 19.33 70.07
CA HIS A 494 -17.97 19.54 70.25
C HIS A 494 -17.38 20.46 69.16
N VAL A 495 -16.94 21.65 69.57
CA VAL A 495 -16.15 22.60 68.78
C VAL A 495 -14.70 22.10 68.78
N PHE A 496 -14.39 21.11 67.96
CA PHE A 496 -13.03 20.66 67.62
C PHE A 496 -13.14 19.91 66.28
N SER A 497 -13.10 20.62 65.14
CA SER A 497 -13.19 19.91 63.84
C SER A 497 -12.65 20.65 62.62
N ASP A 498 -12.46 21.98 62.62
CA ASP A 498 -12.08 22.68 61.38
C ASP A 498 -10.63 22.42 60.93
N GLN A 499 -9.70 22.22 61.87
CA GLN A 499 -8.28 21.99 61.53
C GLN A 499 -8.01 20.55 61.08
N ASP A 500 -8.69 19.57 61.68
CA ASP A 500 -8.60 18.15 61.27
C ASP A 500 -9.38 17.88 59.99
N GLN A 501 -10.51 18.57 59.75
CA GLN A 501 -11.19 18.52 58.45
C GLN A 501 -10.34 19.17 57.36
N SER A 502 -9.65 20.29 57.63
CA SER A 502 -8.70 20.89 56.68
C SER A 502 -7.50 19.96 56.38
N SER A 503 -6.99 19.26 57.41
CA SER A 503 -5.92 18.28 57.28
C SER A 503 -6.36 17.05 56.47
N MET A 504 -7.55 16.50 56.77
CA MET A 504 -8.14 15.37 56.05
C MET A 504 -8.44 15.74 54.60
N LEU A 505 -8.96 16.94 54.34
CA LEU A 505 -9.19 17.43 52.97
C LEU A 505 -7.88 17.60 52.20
N LYS A 506 -6.79 18.06 52.84
CA LYS A 506 -5.45 18.10 52.20
C LYS A 506 -4.93 16.70 51.86
N VAL A 507 -5.14 15.72 52.74
CA VAL A 507 -4.78 14.33 52.48
C VAL A 507 -5.59 13.76 51.31
N ILE A 508 -6.89 14.04 51.25
CA ILE A 508 -7.78 13.62 50.15
C ILE A 508 -7.36 14.31 48.83
N CYS A 509 -7.01 15.60 48.86
CA CYS A 509 -6.48 16.30 47.68
C CYS A 509 -5.17 15.67 47.19
N ASN A 510 -4.22 15.38 48.09
CA ASN A 510 -2.96 14.73 47.73
C ASN A 510 -3.18 13.30 47.20
N GLN A 511 -4.13 12.55 47.76
CA GLN A 511 -4.51 11.23 47.25
C GLN A 511 -5.13 11.34 45.86
N ARG A 512 -6.09 12.26 45.66
CA ARG A 512 -6.70 12.55 44.36
C ARG A 512 -5.65 12.94 43.32
N ASP A 513 -4.68 13.75 43.70
CA ASP A 513 -3.64 14.23 42.79
C ASP A 513 -2.64 13.11 42.45
N ARG A 514 -2.35 12.20 43.39
CA ARG A 514 -1.62 10.95 43.09
C ARG A 514 -2.42 10.03 42.17
N PHE A 515 -3.73 9.88 42.37
CA PHE A 515 -4.58 9.09 41.47
C PHE A 515 -4.65 9.72 40.08
N ARG A 516 -4.75 11.04 39.96
CA ARG A 516 -4.68 11.74 38.66
C ARG A 516 -3.32 11.60 37.98
N ALA A 517 -2.23 11.63 38.75
CA ALA A 517 -0.89 11.38 38.20
C ALA A 517 -0.78 9.96 37.65
N ARG A 518 -1.22 8.96 38.42
CA ARG A 518 -1.24 7.56 38.00
C ARG A 518 -2.18 7.32 36.80
N LEU A 519 -3.33 7.99 36.76
CA LEU A 519 -4.27 7.91 35.65
C LEU A 519 -3.61 8.43 34.35
N ARG A 520 -2.95 9.59 34.42
CA ARG A 520 -2.22 10.16 33.26
C ARG A 520 -1.07 9.28 32.79
N GLU A 521 -0.33 8.67 33.72
CA GLU A 521 0.74 7.73 33.39
C GLU A 521 0.17 6.49 32.69
N THR A 522 -0.92 5.90 33.21
CA THR A 522 -1.58 4.76 32.55
C THR A 522 -2.20 5.12 31.20
N GLU A 523 -2.73 6.34 31.04
CA GLU A 523 -3.25 6.81 29.75
C GLU A 523 -2.13 6.98 28.72
N GLU A 524 -0.96 7.47 29.13
CA GLU A 524 0.21 7.60 28.25
C GLU A 524 0.79 6.23 27.87
N GLU A 525 0.86 5.29 28.81
CA GLU A 525 1.22 3.90 28.52
C GLU A 525 0.25 3.25 27.51
N ILE A 526 -1.06 3.47 27.68
CA ILE A 526 -2.08 3.00 26.72
C ILE A 526 -1.87 3.64 25.35
N ARG A 527 -1.53 4.94 25.29
CA ARG A 527 -1.25 5.64 24.04
C ARG A 527 -0.04 5.03 23.33
N GLN A 528 1.05 4.78 24.06
CA GLN A 528 2.25 4.17 23.51
C GLN A 528 2.04 2.72 23.06
N LEU A 529 1.24 1.93 23.80
CA LEU A 529 0.88 0.58 23.39
C LEU A 529 0.03 0.58 22.11
N LYS A 530 -0.93 1.51 21.99
CA LYS A 530 -1.73 1.67 20.76
C LYS A 530 -0.87 2.06 19.56
N GLU A 531 0.10 2.95 19.75
CA GLU A 531 1.06 3.32 18.70
C GLU A 531 1.91 2.13 18.25
N LYS A 532 2.45 1.36 19.19
CA LYS A 532 3.20 0.12 18.90
C LYS A 532 2.34 -0.91 18.15
N ILE A 533 1.08 -1.10 18.54
CA ILE A 533 0.13 -1.96 17.83
C ILE A 533 -0.09 -1.47 16.40
N GLY A 534 -0.22 -0.15 16.21
CA GLY A 534 -0.35 0.46 14.88
C GLY A 534 0.85 0.16 13.97
N VAL A 535 2.06 0.39 14.47
CA VAL A 535 3.31 0.10 13.74
C VAL A 535 3.42 -1.39 13.39
N LEU A 536 3.21 -2.27 14.37
CA LEU A 536 3.24 -3.72 14.15
C LEU A 536 2.18 -4.18 13.15
N THR A 537 1.00 -3.56 13.13
CA THR A 537 -0.05 -3.88 12.15
C THR A 537 0.38 -3.51 10.73
N VAL A 538 1.02 -2.34 10.55
CA VAL A 538 1.53 -1.90 9.25
C VAL A 538 2.67 -2.81 8.78
N GLU A 539 3.58 -3.20 9.66
CA GLU A 539 4.65 -4.15 9.33
C GLU A 539 4.10 -5.53 8.97
N LEU A 540 3.05 -5.99 9.66
CA LEU A 540 2.37 -7.25 9.36
C LEU A 540 1.67 -7.20 7.98
N GLU A 541 1.00 -6.10 7.64
CA GLU A 541 0.41 -5.94 6.30
C GLU A 541 1.48 -5.83 5.20
N LYS A 542 2.59 -5.13 5.46
CA LYS A 542 3.73 -5.06 4.53
C LYS A 542 4.33 -6.44 4.28
N THR A 543 4.61 -7.20 5.35
CA THR A 543 5.15 -8.56 5.23
C THR A 543 4.19 -9.51 4.54
N LYS A 544 2.88 -9.41 4.78
CA LYS A 544 1.86 -10.15 4.00
C LYS A 544 1.93 -9.81 2.51
N ALA A 545 1.98 -8.53 2.15
CA ALA A 545 2.05 -8.11 0.75
C ALA A 545 3.34 -8.60 0.07
N ASP A 546 4.47 -8.55 0.78
CA ASP A 546 5.75 -9.05 0.27
C ASP A 546 5.75 -10.58 0.15
N ASN A 547 5.12 -11.31 1.08
CA ASN A 547 4.91 -12.76 0.99
C ASN A 547 4.06 -13.15 -0.23
N VAL A 548 3.00 -12.40 -0.56
CA VAL A 548 2.17 -12.63 -1.77
C VAL A 548 2.98 -12.39 -3.04
N LYS A 549 3.79 -11.32 -3.09
CA LYS A 549 4.71 -11.07 -4.22
C LYS A 549 5.76 -12.15 -4.35
N LEU A 550 6.30 -12.64 -3.23
CA LEU A 550 7.29 -13.71 -3.21
C LEU A 550 6.68 -15.02 -3.74
N TYR A 551 5.46 -15.35 -3.31
CA TYR A 551 4.70 -16.48 -3.85
C TYR A 551 4.51 -16.34 -5.38
N GLY A 552 4.14 -15.15 -5.86
CA GLY A 552 4.05 -14.88 -7.30
C GLY A 552 5.36 -15.05 -8.07
N LYS A 553 6.48 -14.62 -7.49
CA LYS A 553 7.83 -14.84 -8.06
C LYS A 553 8.21 -16.32 -8.07
N ILE A 554 7.93 -17.06 -7.00
CA ILE A 554 8.17 -18.50 -6.91
C ILE A 554 7.38 -19.22 -7.99
N ARG A 555 6.09 -18.89 -8.15
CA ARG A 555 5.24 -19.45 -9.21
C ARG A 555 5.76 -19.12 -10.60
N TYR A 556 6.13 -17.85 -10.87
CA TYR A 556 6.69 -17.45 -12.16
C TYR A 556 7.98 -18.22 -12.48
N VAL A 557 8.86 -18.42 -11.49
CA VAL A 557 10.08 -19.21 -11.66
C VAL A 557 9.78 -20.70 -11.86
N GLN A 558 8.81 -21.27 -11.13
CA GLN A 558 8.37 -22.65 -11.31
C GLN A 558 7.76 -22.87 -12.70
N ASP A 559 6.88 -21.97 -13.17
CA ASP A 559 6.27 -22.00 -14.50
C ASP A 559 7.34 -21.85 -15.60
N TYR A 560 8.31 -20.94 -15.42
CA TYR A 560 9.43 -20.75 -16.36
C TYR A 560 10.40 -21.94 -16.39
N ASN A 561 10.65 -22.60 -15.25
CA ASN A 561 11.42 -23.84 -15.20
C ASN A 561 10.64 -25.00 -15.85
N HIS A 562 9.32 -25.07 -15.67
CA HIS A 562 8.48 -26.04 -16.37
C HIS A 562 8.50 -25.82 -17.89
N GLU A 563 8.48 -24.58 -18.37
CA GLU A 563 8.55 -24.24 -19.80
C GLU A 563 9.89 -24.64 -20.44
N LYS A 564 11.02 -24.50 -19.71
CA LYS A 564 12.33 -25.00 -20.17
C LYS A 564 12.45 -26.53 -20.19
N VAL A 565 11.68 -27.25 -19.38
CA VAL A 565 11.74 -28.72 -19.28
C VAL A 565 10.88 -29.41 -20.38
N VAL A 566 10.02 -28.70 -21.10
CA VAL A 566 9.24 -29.28 -22.21
C VAL A 566 10.11 -29.61 -23.44
N SER A 567 11.33 -29.08 -23.57
CA SER A 567 12.27 -29.46 -24.66
C SER A 567 13.20 -30.64 -24.33
N ARG A 568 13.13 -31.24 -23.15
CA ARG A 568 13.86 -32.48 -22.83
C ARG A 568 12.97 -33.43 -22.07
N GLY A 569 12.40 -34.38 -22.81
CA GLY A 569 11.52 -35.40 -22.27
C GLY A 569 12.16 -36.17 -21.11
N SER A 570 11.50 -36.13 -19.95
CA SER A 570 11.22 -37.29 -19.12
C SER A 570 10.33 -36.86 -17.94
N LYS A 571 9.12 -37.42 -17.88
CA LYS A 571 8.27 -37.39 -16.68
C LYS A 571 9.04 -38.02 -15.51
N ARG A 572 9.36 -37.23 -14.49
CA ARG A 572 9.48 -37.72 -13.11
C ARG A 572 8.58 -36.86 -12.24
N GLN A 573 7.45 -37.45 -11.92
CA GLN A 573 6.56 -37.01 -10.86
C GLN A 573 7.30 -37.27 -9.54
N GLN A 574 7.87 -36.21 -8.98
CA GLN A 574 8.44 -36.23 -7.65
C GLN A 574 7.36 -35.62 -6.75
N ASP A 575 6.50 -36.49 -6.22
CA ASP A 575 5.58 -36.14 -5.15
C ASP A 575 6.42 -35.75 -3.92
N ASP A 576 6.40 -34.47 -3.59
CA ASP A 576 7.10 -33.86 -2.46
C ASP A 576 6.36 -34.23 -1.16
N LEU A 577 6.71 -35.39 -0.62
CA LEU A 577 6.13 -36.00 0.59
C LEU A 577 6.62 -35.36 1.92
N GLU A 578 7.07 -34.10 1.91
CA GLU A 578 7.59 -33.41 3.11
C GLU A 578 6.88 -32.07 3.44
N SER A 579 5.76 -31.75 2.78
CA SER A 579 5.01 -30.48 2.99
C SER A 579 3.74 -30.66 3.84
N GLY A 580 3.87 -31.26 5.03
CA GLY A 580 2.74 -31.41 5.96
C GLY A 580 2.34 -30.12 6.69
N PHE A 581 3.25 -29.15 6.80
CA PHE A 581 3.05 -27.91 7.57
C PHE A 581 3.25 -26.62 6.74
N ALA A 582 4.04 -26.69 5.66
CA ALA A 582 4.22 -25.57 4.73
C ALA A 582 3.01 -25.39 3.80
N SER A 583 2.28 -26.47 3.51
CA SER A 583 1.05 -26.47 2.71
C SER A 583 0.00 -25.50 3.21
N ASP A 584 -0.21 -25.33 4.52
CA ASP A 584 -1.26 -24.43 5.03
C ASP A 584 -0.93 -22.95 4.84
N VAL A 585 0.33 -22.57 5.06
CA VAL A 585 0.81 -21.20 4.88
C VAL A 585 0.89 -20.88 3.39
N GLU A 586 1.42 -21.81 2.60
CA GLU A 586 1.46 -21.70 1.14
C GLU A 586 0.06 -21.66 0.55
N SER A 587 -0.87 -22.49 1.01
CA SER A 587 -2.28 -22.49 0.57
C SER A 587 -2.99 -21.18 0.90
N LYS A 588 -2.67 -20.56 2.05
CA LYS A 588 -3.20 -19.25 2.42
C LYS A 588 -2.72 -18.16 1.46
N TYR A 589 -1.42 -18.10 1.18
CA TYR A 589 -0.87 -17.09 0.26
C TYR A 589 -1.17 -17.40 -1.20
N LYS A 590 -1.28 -18.68 -1.57
CA LYS A 590 -1.79 -19.17 -2.86
C LYS A 590 -3.20 -18.69 -3.11
N LYS A 591 -4.10 -18.87 -2.14
CA LYS A 591 -5.48 -18.40 -2.25
C LYS A 591 -5.53 -16.88 -2.40
N ILE A 592 -4.76 -16.14 -1.60
CA ILE A 592 -4.68 -14.67 -1.69
C ILE A 592 -4.15 -14.24 -3.07
N TYR A 593 -3.11 -14.91 -3.58
CA TYR A 593 -2.54 -14.65 -4.90
C TYR A 593 -3.50 -14.99 -6.04
N GLU A 594 -4.15 -16.15 -6.00
CA GLU A 594 -5.14 -16.58 -7.00
C GLU A 594 -6.37 -15.67 -6.99
N ASP A 595 -6.83 -15.23 -5.81
CA ASP A 595 -7.92 -14.26 -5.68
C ASP A 595 -7.54 -12.88 -6.25
N ASP A 596 -6.28 -12.45 -6.10
CA ASP A 596 -5.76 -11.18 -6.64
C ASP A 596 -5.49 -11.23 -8.16
N ILE A 597 -5.08 -12.38 -8.70
CA ILE A 597 -4.77 -12.53 -10.13
C ILE A 597 -5.96 -12.96 -10.99
N ASN A 598 -6.97 -13.60 -10.41
CA ASN A 598 -8.12 -14.06 -11.16
C ASN A 598 -9.04 -12.87 -11.50
N PRO A 599 -9.13 -12.45 -12.78
CA PRO A 599 -9.97 -11.32 -13.17
C PRO A 599 -11.45 -11.61 -12.89
N PHE A 600 -11.89 -12.88 -12.86
CA PHE A 600 -13.25 -13.26 -12.50
C PHE A 600 -13.51 -13.27 -11.00
N ALA A 601 -12.50 -13.49 -10.15
CA ALA A 601 -12.63 -13.34 -8.70
C ALA A 601 -12.74 -11.87 -8.32
N ALA A 602 -11.88 -11.02 -8.89
CA ALA A 602 -11.96 -9.57 -8.77
C ALA A 602 -13.28 -9.02 -9.33
N PHE A 603 -13.72 -9.51 -10.49
CA PHE A 603 -15.00 -9.14 -11.09
C PHE A 603 -16.20 -9.62 -10.27
N SER A 604 -16.24 -10.88 -9.82
CA SER A 604 -17.34 -11.37 -8.97
C SER A 604 -17.39 -10.72 -7.60
N LYS A 605 -16.24 -10.29 -7.06
CA LYS A 605 -16.16 -9.48 -5.83
C LYS A 605 -16.70 -8.07 -6.09
N LYS A 606 -16.29 -7.44 -7.19
CA LYS A 606 -16.78 -6.12 -7.62
C LYS A 606 -18.27 -6.14 -7.97
N GLU A 607 -18.76 -7.18 -8.62
CA GLU A 607 -20.18 -7.38 -8.94
C GLU A 607 -20.99 -7.61 -7.67
N ARG A 608 -20.51 -8.45 -6.73
CA ARG A 608 -21.15 -8.59 -5.42
C ARG A 608 -21.18 -7.26 -4.67
N ASP A 609 -20.08 -6.52 -4.63
CA ASP A 609 -20.00 -5.22 -3.96
C ASP A 609 -20.90 -4.18 -4.62
N GLN A 610 -21.05 -4.24 -5.94
CA GLN A 610 -21.98 -3.40 -6.70
C GLN A 610 -23.42 -3.78 -6.43
N ARG A 611 -23.77 -5.07 -6.39
CA ARG A 611 -25.07 -5.57 -5.93
C ARG A 611 -25.37 -5.14 -4.48
N TYR A 612 -24.37 -5.18 -3.59
CA TYR A 612 -24.46 -4.67 -2.21
C TYR A 612 -24.72 -3.16 -2.13
N LYS A 613 -24.18 -2.40 -3.08
CA LYS A 613 -24.42 -0.95 -3.21
C LYS A 613 -25.78 -0.64 -3.83
N GLU A 614 -26.24 -1.46 -4.78
CA GLU A 614 -27.55 -1.38 -5.43
C GLU A 614 -28.71 -1.87 -4.53
N LEU A 615 -28.40 -2.66 -3.50
CA LEU A 615 -29.37 -3.04 -2.47
C LEU A 615 -29.83 -1.81 -1.67
N GLY A 616 -31.15 -1.59 -1.67
CA GLY A 616 -31.78 -0.53 -0.90
C GLY A 616 -31.50 -0.66 0.60
N PHE A 617 -31.63 0.44 1.35
CA PHE A 617 -31.29 0.51 2.78
C PHE A 617 -31.94 -0.62 3.62
N ARG A 618 -33.19 -0.97 3.32
CA ARG A 618 -33.93 -2.05 4.00
C ARG A 618 -33.40 -3.45 3.66
N ASP A 619 -33.02 -3.68 2.41
CA ASP A 619 -32.45 -4.95 1.97
C ASP A 619 -31.03 -5.13 2.51
N ARG A 620 -30.24 -4.04 2.61
CA ARG A 620 -28.89 -4.06 3.18
C ARG A 620 -28.91 -4.43 4.66
N ILE A 621 -29.87 -3.90 5.43
CA ILE A 621 -30.08 -4.27 6.83
C ILE A 621 -30.49 -5.75 6.93
N THR A 622 -31.43 -6.20 6.09
CA THR A 622 -31.89 -7.60 6.09
C THR A 622 -30.78 -8.58 5.74
N LEU A 623 -29.96 -8.28 4.73
CA LEU A 623 -28.81 -9.11 4.34
C LEU A 623 -27.70 -9.09 5.38
N SER A 624 -27.45 -7.95 6.03
CA SER A 624 -26.48 -7.85 7.13
C SER A 624 -26.93 -8.64 8.36
N SER A 625 -28.21 -8.54 8.72
CA SER A 625 -28.83 -9.28 9.82
C SER A 625 -28.87 -10.77 9.52
N GLY A 626 -29.25 -11.15 8.29
CA GLY A 626 -29.22 -12.54 7.81
C GLY A 626 -27.81 -13.13 7.82
N ARG A 627 -26.80 -12.39 7.35
CA ARG A 627 -25.39 -12.85 7.43
C ARG A 627 -24.88 -12.96 8.86
N PHE A 628 -25.25 -12.02 9.73
CA PHE A 628 -24.87 -12.06 11.14
C PHE A 628 -25.49 -13.26 11.85
N LEU A 629 -26.78 -13.51 11.59
CA LEU A 629 -27.51 -14.64 12.13
C LEU A 629 -26.96 -15.96 11.59
N LEU A 630 -26.70 -16.11 10.29
CA LEU A 630 -26.22 -17.37 9.70
C LEU A 630 -24.71 -17.60 9.89
N GLY A 631 -23.90 -16.54 9.95
CA GLY A 631 -22.44 -16.61 10.00
C GLY A 631 -21.89 -16.95 11.39
N ASN A 632 -22.62 -16.63 12.46
CA ASN A 632 -22.17 -16.88 13.83
C ASN A 632 -22.97 -18.00 14.50
N LYS A 633 -22.29 -19.02 15.04
CA LYS A 633 -22.93 -20.15 15.73
C LYS A 633 -23.80 -19.69 16.91
N TYR A 634 -23.34 -18.68 17.66
CA TYR A 634 -24.07 -18.15 18.82
C TYR A 634 -25.29 -17.33 18.42
N ALA A 635 -25.24 -16.59 17.31
CA ALA A 635 -26.36 -15.81 16.80
C ALA A 635 -27.50 -16.73 16.31
N ARG A 636 -27.17 -17.88 15.70
CA ARG A 636 -28.16 -18.92 15.36
C ARG A 636 -28.88 -19.47 16.59
N THR A 637 -28.12 -19.79 17.63
CA THR A 637 -28.67 -20.33 18.88
C THR A 637 -29.55 -19.28 19.58
N PHE A 638 -29.11 -18.02 19.62
CA PHE A 638 -29.88 -16.92 20.19
C PHE A 638 -31.20 -16.69 19.43
N ALA A 639 -31.16 -16.63 18.10
CA ALA A 639 -32.37 -16.45 17.29
C ALA A 639 -33.37 -17.61 17.44
N PHE A 640 -32.87 -18.85 17.58
CA PHE A 640 -33.72 -20.03 17.85
C PHE A 640 -34.43 -19.95 19.20
N PHE A 641 -33.72 -19.55 20.27
CA PHE A 641 -34.35 -19.37 21.58
C PHE A 641 -35.27 -18.13 21.62
N TYR A 642 -34.92 -17.08 20.88
CA TYR A 642 -35.75 -15.89 20.76
C TYR A 642 -37.08 -16.18 20.05
N THR A 643 -37.08 -16.96 18.96
CA THR A 643 -38.32 -17.36 18.30
C THR A 643 -39.17 -18.24 19.19
N ILE A 644 -38.58 -19.19 19.91
CA ILE A 644 -39.31 -20.01 20.90
C ILE A 644 -39.92 -19.14 22.01
N GLY A 645 -39.15 -18.20 22.56
CA GLY A 645 -39.63 -17.27 23.59
C GLY A 645 -40.78 -16.40 23.10
N LEU A 646 -40.71 -15.93 21.85
CA LEU A 646 -41.78 -15.14 21.23
C LEU A 646 -43.05 -15.99 21.01
N HIS A 647 -42.90 -17.26 20.61
CA HIS A 647 -44.06 -18.16 20.48
C HIS A 647 -44.71 -18.41 21.84
N ILE A 648 -43.93 -18.64 22.90
CA ILE A 648 -44.45 -18.78 24.28
C ILE A 648 -45.18 -17.51 24.72
N LEU A 649 -44.62 -16.34 24.43
CA LEU A 649 -45.24 -15.06 24.79
C LEU A 649 -46.56 -14.84 24.04
N VAL A 650 -46.61 -15.11 22.74
CA VAL A 650 -47.84 -15.03 21.94
C VAL A 650 -48.87 -16.03 22.44
N PHE A 651 -48.46 -17.27 22.74
CA PHE A 651 -49.36 -18.29 23.31
C PHE A 651 -49.91 -17.85 24.67
N THR A 652 -49.09 -17.23 25.51
CA THR A 652 -49.50 -16.73 26.83
C THR A 652 -50.45 -15.54 26.70
N CYS A 653 -50.20 -14.62 25.75
CA CYS A 653 -51.12 -13.52 25.43
C CYS A 653 -52.46 -14.02 24.90
N LEU A 654 -52.44 -14.97 23.95
CA LEU A 654 -53.67 -15.58 23.42
C LEU A 654 -54.41 -16.38 24.49
N TYR A 655 -53.69 -17.09 25.37
CA TYR A 655 -54.29 -17.79 26.51
C TYR A 655 -54.92 -16.82 27.50
N ARG A 656 -54.25 -15.70 27.82
CA ARG A 656 -54.80 -14.63 28.67
C ARG A 656 -56.01 -13.96 28.03
N MET A 657 -55.97 -13.65 26.74
CA MET A 657 -57.11 -13.10 26.00
C MET A 657 -58.28 -14.10 25.91
N SER A 658 -57.99 -15.38 25.69
CA SER A 658 -58.99 -16.44 25.70
C SER A 658 -59.62 -16.62 27.09
N ALA A 659 -58.81 -16.58 28.15
CA ALA A 659 -59.29 -16.63 29.53
C ALA A 659 -60.14 -15.41 29.90
N LEU A 660 -59.73 -14.20 29.47
CA LEU A 660 -60.52 -12.97 29.65
C LEU A 660 -61.82 -13.00 28.84
N SER A 661 -61.80 -13.55 27.62
CA SER A 661 -63.00 -13.74 26.80
C SER A 661 -63.95 -14.81 27.37
N TYR A 662 -63.42 -15.80 28.09
CA TYR A 662 -64.22 -16.79 28.83
C TYR A 662 -64.87 -16.18 30.07
N LEU A 663 -64.20 -15.24 30.76
CA LEU A 663 -64.79 -14.49 31.88
C LEU A 663 -65.83 -13.47 31.44
N SER A 664 -65.74 -12.94 30.21
CA SER A 664 -66.67 -11.93 29.68
C SER A 664 -68.04 -12.49 29.26
N ASN A 665 -68.21 -13.83 29.18
CA ASN A 665 -69.46 -14.48 28.75
C ASN A 665 -70.08 -15.35 29.87
N GLY A 666 -70.07 -14.85 31.12
CA GLY A 666 -70.91 -15.34 32.22
C GLY A 666 -72.19 -14.48 32.37
N PRO A 667 -73.32 -15.04 32.84
CA PRO A 667 -74.64 -14.44 32.64
C PRO A 667 -74.82 -13.16 33.47
N GLU A 668 -75.04 -12.02 32.81
CA GLU A 668 -75.38 -10.76 33.48
C GLU A 668 -76.83 -10.77 33.98
N GLU A 669 -76.95 -10.75 35.30
CA GLU A 669 -78.17 -10.44 36.04
C GLU A 669 -78.23 -8.92 36.27
N TYR A 670 -79.42 -8.36 35.99
CA TYR A 670 -79.76 -6.93 36.05
C TYR A 670 -79.34 -6.23 37.35
N LEU A 671 -78.93 -4.94 37.26
CA LEU A 671 -79.56 -3.85 38.02
C LEU A 671 -79.08 -2.43 37.63
N LEU A 672 -80.07 -1.57 37.43
CA LEU A 672 -80.10 -0.12 37.18
C LEU A 672 -79.06 0.75 37.93
N GLY A 673 -78.60 1.82 37.26
CA GLY A 673 -77.84 2.91 37.90
C GLY A 673 -77.40 4.05 36.99
N ASP A 674 -78.38 4.74 36.41
CA ASP A 674 -78.37 6.02 35.69
C ASP A 674 -77.24 7.04 36.04
N LYS A 675 -76.48 7.53 35.04
CA LYS A 675 -76.44 8.94 34.60
C LYS A 675 -75.32 9.28 33.59
N ASN A 676 -75.80 9.83 32.48
CA ASN A 676 -75.12 10.49 31.35
C ASN A 676 -73.99 11.46 31.72
N LEU A 677 -72.93 11.50 30.90
CA LEU A 677 -72.24 12.73 30.44
C LEU A 677 -71.34 12.43 29.21
N THR A 678 -71.93 12.67 28.03
CA THR A 678 -71.39 13.34 26.83
C THR A 678 -69.89 13.30 26.49
N LEU A 679 -69.60 12.68 25.33
CA LEU A 679 -68.48 12.91 24.40
C LEU A 679 -68.26 14.41 24.07
N PRO A 680 -67.05 14.81 23.62
CA PRO A 680 -66.80 14.83 22.18
C PRO A 680 -65.39 14.40 21.71
N HIS A 681 -65.39 13.88 20.49
CA HIS A 681 -64.26 13.77 19.55
C HIS A 681 -63.29 14.95 19.55
N ALA A 682 -61.99 14.68 19.41
CA ALA A 682 -61.19 15.11 18.25
C ALA A 682 -59.73 14.63 18.34
N LEU A 683 -59.23 14.20 17.15
CA LEU A 683 -57.86 13.91 16.70
C LEU A 683 -57.21 12.59 17.12
#